data_AF-A0A5N7BBN0-F1
#
_entry.id   AF-A0A5N7BBN0-F1
#
_cell.length_a   1.000
_cell.length_b   1.000
_cell.length_c   1.000
_cell.angle_alpha   90.00
_cell.angle_beta   90.00
_cell.angle_gamma   90.00
#
_symmetry.space_group_name_H-M   'P 1'
#
loop_
_entity.id
_entity.type
_entity.pdbx_description
1 polymer ?
#
loop_
_entity_poly.entity_id
_entity_poly.type
_entity_poly.pdbx_seq_one_letter_code
_entity_poly.pdbx_strand_id
1 'polypeptide(L)'
;MTVMMSRWNTKTIIKLVAAACCIYFLFRVLLADREAYYSTTRDVIRAGQHHLTEDTTFDHINNETLGFQHIYAIGMKERTDKRDYLTLAASFLGIKVDWRDGVYPDSVVEKAYPLKLSESGVKPAAIGCWRAHMNTLIDIVENQYTTALILEDDADWDVSLRQQLAEFARGVRTLTNNQKESKKAPYGTNWDILWVGGCASGAKQNETNFYVIPNDPTVPNTSIRGPWESPAGPSIKWREEHPEWPVDSTRYIYRANMGCCTFGYAVTLEGARRILAELSVNYLNLPVDNAMSDLCAGSNRPQLKCYAPFPNLIGTFRSEGYVSRDSDIDQWEDRKFEWHQALSYNMVFSTRLNIHRLVAGEQTVYSQWKESPDPWSKAEVKLGELEYPRGVIEATYRARITQVVIFQTTVHWISRNRDRACPLTSTVGLSSIRSPLMIKTYMLFSTSEYMNTNIRTSLSMIYSSEKPEEDPEAGLLIKSPVKYETDEKIEYASDHDSEASTDRLIPGAGFIIWTGINILSTVAIVFTNKSILSDPSFRNCQASFAAYHFFVTGATLWAASRPWCGFFVPKSVAIVQMLPLAAAMCIQVILQNLGLAHSSVMFHQLARLLLTPVTALLNYLLYGAKVPRAATLPLILLCAGVGMVSYYDSLPTTDGQITTSLSGIIFAFSGVGASAIYTVWIGHYHKKLEMSSMQLLLNQAPVSAGLLLCTIPLIETPPTVSSVPESTWVLIFMSGIFACLVNLSGFYIIDAAGPVSSTVIGQLKTCIIVGLGWASSRHVVMRQSILGIFMALVGMSM
;
A
#
# COMPACT_ATOMS: atom_id res chain seq x y z
N MET A 1 41.64 35.92 27.82
CA MET A 1 40.71 34.75 27.81
C MET A 1 39.94 34.57 29.12
N THR A 2 40.59 34.61 30.30
CA THR A 2 40.02 34.13 31.59
C THR A 2 38.84 34.91 32.19
N VAL A 3 38.41 36.04 31.61
CA VAL A 3 37.37 36.91 32.19
C VAL A 3 35.96 36.63 31.63
N MET A 4 35.86 36.02 30.44
CA MET A 4 34.58 35.94 29.70
C MET A 4 33.63 34.80 30.10
N MET A 5 34.00 33.95 31.07
CA MET A 5 33.16 32.82 31.53
C MET A 5 32.23 33.18 32.72
N SER A 6 32.45 34.29 33.41
CA SER A 6 31.84 34.57 34.73
C SER A 6 30.46 35.25 34.69
N ARG A 7 29.53 34.80 33.82
CA ARG A 7 28.11 35.23 33.83
C ARG A 7 27.09 34.10 33.59
N TRP A 8 27.52 32.84 33.60
CA TRP A 8 26.59 31.70 33.48
C TRP A 8 26.02 31.32 34.85
N ASN A 9 24.79 31.78 35.11
CA ASN A 9 24.02 31.42 36.30
C ASN A 9 23.82 29.88 36.34
N THR A 10 23.89 29.27 37.52
CA THR A 10 23.80 27.81 37.71
C THR A 10 22.55 27.21 37.04
N LYS A 11 21.41 27.94 37.06
CA LYS A 11 20.19 27.52 36.37
C LYS A 11 20.36 27.44 34.83
N THR A 12 21.17 28.30 34.24
CA THR A 12 21.48 28.30 32.80
C THR A 12 22.44 27.17 32.42
N ILE A 13 23.39 26.84 33.31
CA ILE A 13 24.25 25.65 33.15
C ILE A 13 23.41 24.38 33.24
N ILE A 14 22.50 24.27 34.22
CA ILE A 14 21.55 23.14 34.33
C ILE A 14 20.68 23.03 33.08
N LYS A 15 20.16 24.14 32.53
CA LYS A 15 19.39 24.13 31.27
C LYS A 15 20.24 23.69 30.05
N LEU A 16 21.51 24.08 29.96
CA LEU A 16 22.42 23.57 28.91
C LEU A 16 22.76 22.08 29.10
N VAL A 17 23.05 21.65 30.33
CA VAL A 17 23.34 20.23 30.62
C VAL A 17 22.10 19.38 30.37
N ALA A 18 20.90 19.84 30.75
CA ALA A 18 19.65 19.16 30.41
C ALA A 18 19.45 19.09 28.89
N ALA A 19 19.66 20.18 28.14
CA ALA A 19 19.57 20.17 26.68
C ALA A 19 20.61 19.22 26.03
N ALA A 20 21.87 19.26 26.50
CA ALA A 20 22.94 18.38 26.02
C ALA A 20 22.69 16.91 26.41
N CYS A 21 22.13 16.64 27.58
CA CYS A 21 21.72 15.31 28.01
C CYS A 21 20.48 14.83 27.25
N CYS A 22 19.51 15.67 26.91
CA CYS A 22 18.38 15.31 26.05
C CYS A 22 18.81 15.09 24.60
N ILE A 23 19.77 15.87 24.08
CA ILE A 23 20.38 15.63 22.77
C ILE A 23 21.22 14.33 22.80
N TYR A 24 22.00 14.09 23.84
CA TYR A 24 22.73 12.83 24.05
C TYR A 24 21.78 11.64 24.27
N PHE A 25 20.63 11.82 24.90
CA PHE A 25 19.62 10.79 25.08
C PHE A 25 18.87 10.52 23.78
N LEU A 26 18.57 11.56 22.97
CA LEU A 26 18.14 11.39 21.57
C LEU A 26 19.20 10.67 20.73
N PHE A 27 20.49 10.98 20.90
CA PHE A 27 21.59 10.32 20.19
C PHE A 27 21.81 8.89 20.68
N ARG A 28 21.60 8.61 21.96
CA ARG A 28 21.60 7.27 22.57
C ARG A 28 20.36 6.48 22.20
N VAL A 29 19.20 7.11 22.00
CA VAL A 29 18.01 6.49 21.41
C VAL A 29 18.31 6.19 19.95
N LEU A 30 18.80 7.14 19.14
CA LEU A 30 19.28 6.88 17.78
C LEU A 30 20.34 5.76 17.70
N LEU A 31 21.18 5.57 18.73
CA LEU A 31 22.18 4.50 18.80
C LEU A 31 21.69 3.19 19.44
N ALA A 32 20.63 3.20 20.24
CA ALA A 32 19.97 2.00 20.77
C ALA A 32 18.96 1.45 19.74
N ASP A 33 18.21 2.34 19.10
CA ASP A 33 17.57 2.09 17.83
C ASP A 33 18.63 1.59 16.84
N ARG A 34 19.85 2.16 16.74
CA ARG A 34 20.88 1.60 15.85
C ARG A 34 21.19 0.11 16.08
N GLU A 35 21.14 -0.45 17.29
CA GLU A 35 21.30 -1.92 17.47
C GLU A 35 20.01 -2.70 17.24
N ALA A 36 18.86 -2.17 17.68
CA ALA A 36 17.55 -2.75 17.35
C ALA A 36 17.29 -2.75 15.83
N TYR A 37 17.79 -1.74 15.11
CA TYR A 37 17.76 -1.51 13.67
C TYR A 37 18.88 -2.29 12.96
N TYR A 38 20.11 -2.42 13.50
CA TYR A 38 21.10 -3.34 12.89
C TYR A 38 20.78 -4.82 13.08
N SER A 39 19.79 -5.17 13.92
CA SER A 39 19.17 -6.50 13.97
C SER A 39 17.86 -6.52 13.17
N THR A 40 16.80 -5.88 13.65
CA THR A 40 15.47 -5.83 13.00
C THR A 40 15.52 -5.25 11.60
N THR A 41 16.36 -4.25 11.32
CA THR A 41 16.59 -3.70 9.97
C THR A 41 17.80 -4.30 9.26
N ARG A 42 18.49 -5.30 9.83
CA ARG A 42 19.22 -6.30 8.99
C ARG A 42 18.27 -7.38 8.51
N ASP A 43 17.28 -7.76 9.31
CA ASP A 43 16.24 -8.70 8.92
C ASP A 43 15.12 -8.03 8.10
N VAL A 44 14.92 -6.71 8.22
CA VAL A 44 14.05 -5.87 7.38
C VAL A 44 14.81 -5.18 6.23
N ILE A 45 16.15 -5.10 6.23
CA ILE A 45 16.90 -4.97 4.97
C ILE A 45 16.97 -6.32 4.27
N ARG A 46 16.95 -7.47 4.96
CA ARG A 46 16.72 -8.76 4.28
C ARG A 46 15.30 -8.88 3.74
N ALA A 47 14.26 -8.51 4.49
CA ALA A 47 12.88 -8.53 4.00
C ALA A 47 12.57 -7.40 3.00
N GLY A 48 13.26 -6.27 3.10
CA GLY A 48 13.12 -5.09 2.25
C GLY A 48 14.00 -5.10 1.00
N GLN A 49 15.18 -5.74 1.05
CA GLN A 49 15.87 -6.22 -0.15
C GLN A 49 15.20 -7.46 -0.70
N HIS A 50 14.50 -8.30 0.09
CA HIS A 50 13.57 -9.26 -0.50
C HIS A 50 12.49 -8.51 -1.26
N HIS A 51 11.73 -7.59 -0.68
CA HIS A 51 10.73 -6.82 -1.43
C HIS A 51 11.32 -6.09 -2.65
N LEU A 52 12.37 -5.28 -2.50
CA LEU A 52 12.97 -4.55 -3.62
C LEU A 52 13.71 -5.44 -4.63
N THR A 53 14.18 -6.65 -4.27
CA THR A 53 14.72 -7.59 -5.27
C THR A 53 13.68 -8.57 -5.82
N GLU A 54 12.57 -8.83 -5.12
CA GLU A 54 11.41 -9.61 -5.56
C GLU A 54 10.56 -8.80 -6.53
N ASP A 55 10.20 -7.56 -6.18
CA ASP A 55 9.46 -6.67 -7.08
C ASP A 55 10.30 -6.48 -8.36
N THR A 56 11.62 -6.27 -8.24
CA THR A 56 12.54 -6.29 -9.40
C THR A 56 12.93 -7.68 -9.92
N THR A 57 12.35 -8.77 -9.41
CA THR A 57 12.42 -10.13 -9.99
C THR A 57 11.21 -10.40 -10.87
N PHE A 58 10.06 -9.85 -10.49
CA PHE A 58 8.83 -9.93 -11.27
C PHE A 58 8.72 -8.81 -12.33
N ASP A 59 9.62 -7.81 -12.32
CA ASP A 59 9.85 -6.84 -13.43
C ASP A 59 9.79 -7.48 -14.82
N HIS A 60 10.34 -8.69 -15.00
CA HIS A 60 10.34 -9.39 -16.29
C HIS A 60 8.93 -9.75 -16.78
N ILE A 61 7.92 -9.83 -15.91
CA ILE A 61 6.50 -10.02 -16.28
C ILE A 61 5.93 -8.77 -16.96
N ASN A 62 6.58 -7.60 -16.85
CA ASN A 62 6.15 -6.37 -17.51
C ASN A 62 6.66 -6.23 -18.97
N ASN A 63 7.32 -7.25 -19.53
CA ASN A 63 7.76 -7.26 -20.93
C ASN A 63 6.65 -7.72 -21.91
N GLU A 64 6.94 -7.73 -23.21
CA GLU A 64 5.99 -8.17 -24.25
C GLU A 64 5.59 -9.66 -24.17
N THR A 65 6.37 -10.50 -23.49
CA THR A 65 6.16 -11.95 -23.36
C THR A 65 5.69 -12.41 -21.97
N LEU A 66 5.18 -11.49 -21.13
CA LEU A 66 4.73 -11.77 -19.75
C LEU A 66 5.80 -12.50 -18.89
N GLY A 67 7.08 -12.36 -19.20
CA GLY A 67 8.17 -13.05 -18.51
C GLY A 67 8.44 -14.49 -18.96
N PHE A 68 7.72 -15.01 -19.95
CA PHE A 68 8.07 -16.26 -20.67
C PHE A 68 9.10 -15.95 -21.79
N GLN A 69 9.68 -16.96 -22.42
CA GLN A 69 10.54 -16.73 -23.59
C GLN A 69 9.73 -16.47 -24.88
N HIS A 70 8.50 -16.99 -24.96
CA HIS A 70 7.62 -16.86 -26.11
C HIS A 70 6.14 -16.95 -25.69
N ILE A 71 5.22 -16.40 -26.49
CA ILE A 71 3.77 -16.57 -26.34
C ILE A 71 3.18 -16.94 -27.71
N TYR A 72 2.40 -18.02 -27.74
CA TYR A 72 1.57 -18.39 -28.89
C TYR A 72 0.08 -18.18 -28.59
N ALA A 73 -0.70 -17.98 -29.64
CA ALA A 73 -2.14 -18.25 -29.60
C ALA A 73 -2.51 -19.28 -30.69
N ILE A 74 -3.35 -20.24 -30.31
CA ILE A 74 -3.91 -21.25 -31.20
C ILE A 74 -5.33 -20.83 -31.56
N GLY A 75 -5.63 -20.80 -32.86
CA GLY A 75 -6.97 -20.54 -33.36
C GLY A 75 -7.10 -20.89 -34.82
N MET A 76 -8.30 -21.12 -35.31
CA MET A 76 -8.51 -21.34 -36.75
C MET A 76 -8.09 -20.10 -37.53
N LYS A 77 -7.59 -20.27 -38.76
CA LYS A 77 -7.07 -19.16 -39.58
C LYS A 77 -8.19 -18.30 -40.15
N GLU A 78 -9.32 -18.95 -40.37
CA GLU A 78 -10.57 -18.45 -40.93
C GLU A 78 -11.41 -17.71 -39.87
N ARG A 79 -11.16 -17.96 -38.57
CA ARG A 79 -11.78 -17.25 -37.43
C ARG A 79 -11.11 -15.90 -37.18
N THR A 80 -11.10 -15.04 -38.19
CA THR A 80 -10.56 -13.67 -38.08
C THR A 80 -11.27 -12.88 -36.98
N ASP A 81 -12.58 -13.12 -36.77
CA ASP A 81 -13.38 -12.53 -35.69
C ASP A 81 -12.78 -12.76 -34.29
N LYS A 82 -12.23 -13.95 -34.04
CA LYS A 82 -11.51 -14.25 -32.79
C LYS A 82 -10.06 -13.73 -32.82
N ARG A 83 -9.35 -13.89 -33.94
CA ARG A 83 -7.93 -13.48 -34.06
C ARG A 83 -7.73 -11.98 -33.89
N ASP A 84 -8.57 -11.17 -34.52
CA ASP A 84 -8.51 -9.71 -34.45
C ASP A 84 -8.80 -9.24 -33.02
N TYR A 85 -9.78 -9.86 -32.35
CA TYR A 85 -10.16 -9.52 -30.98
C TYR A 85 -9.05 -9.88 -29.97
N LEU A 86 -8.48 -11.09 -30.02
CA LEU A 86 -7.37 -11.46 -29.13
C LEU A 86 -6.14 -10.55 -29.37
N THR A 87 -5.84 -10.24 -30.63
CA THR A 87 -4.72 -9.36 -30.99
C THR A 87 -4.93 -7.93 -30.48
N LEU A 88 -6.16 -7.40 -30.59
CA LEU A 88 -6.52 -6.09 -30.04
C LEU A 88 -6.46 -6.07 -28.51
N ALA A 89 -6.99 -7.09 -27.83
CA ALA A 89 -6.92 -7.21 -26.37
C ALA A 89 -5.47 -7.35 -25.85
N ALA A 90 -4.63 -8.11 -26.55
CA ALA A 90 -3.20 -8.22 -26.26
C ALA A 90 -2.48 -6.87 -26.37
N SER A 91 -2.85 -6.03 -27.35
CA SER A 91 -2.23 -4.71 -27.55
C SER A 91 -2.37 -3.76 -26.36
N PHE A 92 -3.49 -3.80 -25.63
CA PHE A 92 -3.72 -2.92 -24.47
C PHE A 92 -2.87 -3.26 -23.25
N LEU A 93 -2.46 -4.53 -23.11
CA LEU A 93 -1.44 -4.90 -22.14
C LEU A 93 -0.02 -4.78 -22.71
N GLY A 94 0.15 -4.54 -24.00
CA GLY A 94 1.45 -4.59 -24.69
C GLY A 94 2.02 -6.00 -24.74
N ILE A 95 1.18 -7.01 -24.98
CA ILE A 95 1.55 -8.42 -25.13
C ILE A 95 1.77 -8.72 -26.61
N LYS A 96 2.89 -9.38 -26.96
CA LYS A 96 3.13 -9.93 -28.30
C LYS A 96 2.73 -11.40 -28.33
N VAL A 97 1.99 -11.79 -29.37
CA VAL A 97 1.45 -13.15 -29.54
C VAL A 97 1.75 -13.63 -30.95
N ASP A 98 2.43 -14.77 -31.08
CA ASP A 98 2.78 -15.36 -32.38
C ASP A 98 1.76 -16.48 -32.72
N TRP A 99 0.92 -16.24 -33.73
CA TRP A 99 -0.22 -17.10 -34.06
C TRP A 99 0.18 -18.48 -34.60
N ARG A 100 -0.58 -19.50 -34.22
CA ARG A 100 -0.53 -20.86 -34.75
C ARG A 100 -1.89 -21.29 -35.28
N ASP A 101 -1.88 -21.81 -36.50
CA ASP A 101 -3.10 -22.22 -37.20
C ASP A 101 -3.67 -23.50 -36.57
N GLY A 102 -4.94 -23.42 -36.15
CA GLY A 102 -5.76 -24.55 -35.72
C GLY A 102 -5.97 -25.55 -36.86
N VAL A 103 -6.25 -26.80 -36.50
CA VAL A 103 -6.22 -27.93 -37.43
C VAL A 103 -7.63 -28.50 -37.61
N TYR A 104 -8.15 -28.46 -38.84
CA TYR A 104 -9.42 -29.12 -39.18
C TYR A 104 -9.32 -30.64 -39.00
N PRO A 105 -10.36 -31.32 -38.49
CA PRO A 105 -10.33 -32.77 -38.25
C PRO A 105 -9.94 -33.56 -39.50
N ASP A 106 -10.57 -33.25 -40.62
CA ASP A 106 -10.41 -33.97 -41.90
C ASP A 106 -9.01 -33.81 -42.52
N SER A 107 -8.19 -32.88 -42.00
CA SER A 107 -6.79 -32.72 -42.41
C SER A 107 -5.83 -33.66 -41.66
N VAL A 108 -6.28 -34.29 -40.56
CA VAL A 108 -5.47 -35.22 -39.77
C VAL A 108 -5.68 -36.64 -40.30
N VAL A 109 -4.73 -37.13 -41.10
CA VAL A 109 -4.76 -38.49 -41.64
C VAL A 109 -4.74 -39.50 -40.49
N GLU A 110 -5.68 -40.44 -40.45
CA GLU A 110 -5.80 -41.46 -39.37
C GLU A 110 -4.51 -42.26 -39.13
N LYS A 111 -3.69 -42.48 -40.17
CA LYS A 111 -2.36 -43.13 -40.05
C LYS A 111 -1.34 -42.35 -39.19
N ALA A 112 -1.64 -41.09 -38.86
CA ALA A 112 -0.84 -40.24 -37.97
C ALA A 112 -1.47 -40.10 -36.56
N TYR A 113 -2.55 -40.82 -36.28
CA TYR A 113 -3.12 -40.89 -34.94
C TYR A 113 -2.20 -41.69 -33.99
N PRO A 114 -2.00 -41.25 -32.74
CA PRO A 114 -1.38 -42.06 -31.70
C PRO A 114 -2.27 -43.25 -31.33
N LEU A 115 -1.68 -44.25 -30.66
CA LEU A 115 -2.38 -45.47 -30.27
C LEU A 115 -3.67 -45.16 -29.47
N LYS A 116 -4.68 -46.02 -29.64
CA LYS A 116 -6.03 -45.95 -29.05
C LYS A 116 -6.93 -44.80 -29.51
N LEU A 117 -6.48 -43.85 -30.33
CA LEU A 117 -7.29 -42.67 -30.65
C LEU A 117 -8.56 -43.02 -31.46
N SER A 118 -8.46 -43.83 -32.52
CA SER A 118 -9.63 -44.28 -33.29
C SER A 118 -10.65 -45.07 -32.45
N GLU A 119 -10.20 -45.73 -31.37
CA GLU A 119 -11.03 -46.54 -30.47
C GLU A 119 -11.63 -45.74 -29.30
N SER A 120 -11.20 -44.49 -29.12
CA SER A 120 -11.45 -43.70 -27.89
C SER A 120 -12.80 -42.98 -27.83
N GLY A 121 -13.47 -42.79 -28.96
CA GLY A 121 -14.69 -41.97 -29.05
C GLY A 121 -14.45 -40.45 -28.91
N VAL A 122 -13.20 -39.97 -28.91
CA VAL A 122 -12.89 -38.53 -28.93
C VAL A 122 -13.48 -37.86 -30.17
N LYS A 123 -14.22 -36.76 -29.99
CA LYS A 123 -14.85 -35.99 -31.09
C LYS A 123 -13.80 -35.60 -32.14
N PRO A 124 -14.10 -35.67 -33.46
CA PRO A 124 -13.15 -35.26 -34.50
C PRO A 124 -12.57 -33.86 -34.30
N ALA A 125 -13.39 -32.86 -33.95
CA ALA A 125 -12.90 -31.50 -33.67
C ALA A 125 -11.92 -31.44 -32.48
N ALA A 126 -12.05 -32.33 -31.49
CA ALA A 126 -11.09 -32.46 -30.39
C ALA A 126 -9.77 -33.15 -30.82
N ILE A 127 -9.78 -33.98 -31.88
CA ILE A 127 -8.56 -34.47 -32.55
C ILE A 127 -7.86 -33.29 -33.28
N GLY A 128 -8.63 -32.44 -33.96
CA GLY A 128 -8.12 -31.20 -34.55
C GLY A 128 -7.45 -30.29 -33.51
N CYS A 129 -8.14 -30.04 -32.39
CA CYS A 129 -7.60 -29.33 -31.23
C CYS A 129 -6.29 -29.96 -30.73
N TRP A 130 -6.28 -31.27 -30.38
CA TRP A 130 -5.07 -32.00 -29.99
C TRP A 130 -3.92 -31.75 -30.96
N ARG A 131 -4.16 -31.88 -32.27
CA ARG A 131 -3.12 -31.73 -33.30
C ARG A 131 -2.55 -30.32 -33.33
N ALA A 132 -3.37 -29.29 -33.12
CA ALA A 132 -2.92 -27.89 -33.04
C ALA A 132 -2.03 -27.63 -31.80
N HIS A 133 -2.42 -28.14 -30.61
CA HIS A 133 -1.58 -28.07 -29.41
C HIS A 133 -0.26 -28.82 -29.61
N MET A 134 -0.29 -30.04 -30.15
CA MET A 134 0.93 -30.81 -30.41
C MET A 134 1.84 -30.16 -31.46
N ASN A 135 1.30 -29.49 -32.48
CA ASN A 135 2.10 -28.71 -33.44
C ASN A 135 2.82 -27.53 -32.76
N THR A 136 2.13 -26.84 -31.85
CA THR A 136 2.70 -25.73 -31.06
C THR A 136 3.79 -26.22 -30.10
N LEU A 137 3.60 -27.38 -29.48
CA LEU A 137 4.62 -28.02 -28.64
C LEU A 137 5.85 -28.50 -29.45
N ILE A 138 5.67 -28.93 -30.70
CA ILE A 138 6.80 -29.28 -31.59
C ILE A 138 7.65 -28.03 -31.87
N ASP A 139 7.03 -26.91 -32.23
CA ASP A 139 7.75 -25.65 -32.50
C ASP A 139 8.54 -25.14 -31.29
N ILE A 140 8.00 -25.30 -30.06
CA ILE A 140 8.73 -25.03 -28.80
C ILE A 140 9.99 -25.89 -28.67
N VAL A 141 9.91 -27.17 -29.05
CA VAL A 141 11.02 -28.11 -28.99
C VAL A 141 12.03 -27.87 -30.11
N GLU A 142 11.59 -27.53 -31.32
CA GLU A 142 12.47 -27.22 -32.46
C GLU A 142 13.26 -25.92 -32.21
N ASN A 143 12.60 -24.87 -31.74
CA ASN A 143 13.24 -23.59 -31.40
C ASN A 143 13.96 -23.59 -30.03
N GLN A 144 13.89 -24.70 -29.27
CA GLN A 144 14.45 -24.86 -27.92
C GLN A 144 14.02 -23.74 -26.93
N TYR A 145 12.78 -23.26 -27.02
CA TYR A 145 12.28 -22.23 -26.11
C TYR A 145 12.16 -22.76 -24.68
N THR A 146 12.87 -22.14 -23.74
CA THR A 146 12.99 -22.61 -22.35
C THR A 146 11.67 -22.63 -21.61
N THR A 147 10.82 -21.62 -21.87
CA THR A 147 9.45 -21.49 -21.39
C THR A 147 8.59 -20.82 -22.46
N ALA A 148 7.38 -21.30 -22.68
CA ALA A 148 6.41 -20.66 -23.57
C ALA A 148 5.01 -20.71 -22.97
N LEU A 149 4.24 -19.65 -23.18
CA LEU A 149 2.80 -19.59 -22.91
C LEU A 149 2.04 -19.92 -24.19
N ILE A 150 0.97 -20.70 -24.07
CA ILE A 150 0.02 -21.02 -25.14
C ILE A 150 -1.35 -20.51 -24.69
N LEU A 151 -2.02 -19.78 -25.57
CA LEU A 151 -3.38 -19.26 -25.41
C LEU A 151 -4.32 -19.86 -26.47
N GLU A 152 -5.62 -19.89 -26.19
CA GLU A 152 -6.66 -20.19 -27.18
C GLU A 152 -7.28 -18.90 -27.74
N ASP A 153 -7.93 -18.97 -28.91
CA ASP A 153 -8.43 -17.79 -29.63
C ASP A 153 -9.58 -17.05 -28.95
N ASP A 154 -10.28 -17.71 -28.01
CA ASP A 154 -11.30 -17.11 -27.16
C ASP A 154 -10.79 -16.67 -25.77
N ALA A 155 -9.48 -16.78 -25.48
CA ALA A 155 -8.89 -16.41 -24.20
C ALA A 155 -9.04 -14.92 -23.83
N ASP A 156 -9.36 -14.61 -22.58
CA ASP A 156 -9.49 -13.25 -22.05
C ASP A 156 -9.03 -13.17 -20.59
N TRP A 157 -8.77 -11.97 -20.10
CA TRP A 157 -8.15 -11.71 -18.80
C TRP A 157 -8.58 -10.36 -18.23
N ASP A 158 -8.50 -10.18 -16.91
CA ASP A 158 -8.65 -8.86 -16.32
C ASP A 158 -7.54 -7.90 -16.80
N VAL A 159 -7.83 -6.60 -16.89
CA VAL A 159 -6.81 -5.57 -17.25
C VAL A 159 -5.63 -5.48 -16.26
N SER A 160 -5.69 -6.21 -15.15
CA SER A 160 -4.65 -6.37 -14.13
C SER A 160 -3.80 -7.64 -14.27
N LEU A 161 -3.84 -8.32 -15.42
CA LEU A 161 -3.15 -9.61 -15.62
C LEU A 161 -1.67 -9.58 -15.22
N ARG A 162 -0.98 -8.45 -15.41
CA ARG A 162 0.44 -8.30 -15.03
C ARG A 162 0.65 -8.33 -13.50
N GLN A 163 -0.24 -7.72 -12.71
CA GLN A 163 -0.24 -7.83 -11.24
C GLN A 163 -0.59 -9.26 -10.78
N GLN A 164 -1.66 -9.84 -11.34
CA GLN A 164 -2.10 -11.20 -11.07
C GLN A 164 -0.98 -12.23 -11.32
N LEU A 165 -0.28 -12.10 -12.45
CA LEU A 165 0.83 -12.98 -12.81
C LEU A 165 2.07 -12.80 -11.91
N ALA A 166 2.31 -11.61 -11.34
CA ALA A 166 3.41 -11.37 -10.41
C ALA A 166 3.22 -12.11 -9.08
N GLU A 167 2.03 -12.04 -8.47
CA GLU A 167 1.72 -12.85 -7.28
C GLU A 167 1.57 -14.34 -7.63
N PHE A 168 1.14 -14.70 -8.84
CA PHE A 168 1.16 -16.09 -9.29
C PHE A 168 2.57 -16.66 -9.38
N ALA A 169 3.49 -15.92 -9.99
CA ALA A 169 4.91 -16.28 -10.04
C ALA A 169 5.53 -16.40 -8.64
N ARG A 170 5.14 -15.52 -7.69
CA ARG A 170 5.52 -15.60 -6.28
C ARG A 170 4.98 -16.87 -5.62
N GLY A 171 3.72 -17.22 -5.84
CA GLY A 171 3.11 -18.47 -5.38
C GLY A 171 3.82 -19.71 -5.91
N VAL A 172 4.03 -19.79 -7.24
CA VAL A 172 4.74 -20.90 -7.89
C VAL A 172 6.18 -21.04 -7.37
N ARG A 173 6.96 -19.95 -7.28
CA ARG A 173 8.32 -19.98 -6.68
C ARG A 173 8.32 -20.46 -5.23
N THR A 174 7.27 -20.13 -4.49
CA THR A 174 7.11 -20.52 -3.09
C THR A 174 6.83 -22.02 -2.96
N LEU A 175 5.87 -22.54 -3.74
CA LEU A 175 5.48 -23.96 -3.73
C LEU A 175 6.53 -24.89 -4.34
N THR A 176 7.33 -24.40 -5.29
CA THR A 176 8.47 -25.14 -5.87
C THR A 176 9.76 -25.04 -5.06
N ASN A 177 9.79 -24.18 -4.02
CA ASN A 177 10.99 -23.83 -3.24
C ASN A 177 12.13 -23.19 -4.07
N ASN A 178 11.81 -22.60 -5.23
CA ASN A 178 12.76 -22.03 -6.19
C ASN A 178 12.99 -20.51 -6.00
N GLN A 179 12.99 -20.03 -4.75
CA GLN A 179 13.14 -18.61 -4.42
C GLN A 179 14.45 -17.96 -4.94
N LYS A 180 15.47 -18.77 -5.25
CA LYS A 180 16.78 -18.30 -5.76
C LYS A 180 16.87 -18.24 -7.29
N GLU A 181 15.80 -18.52 -8.01
CA GLU A 181 15.83 -18.59 -9.47
C GLU A 181 16.10 -17.26 -10.16
N SER A 182 16.71 -17.35 -11.34
CA SER A 182 17.08 -16.21 -12.18
C SER A 182 15.94 -15.23 -12.40
N LYS A 183 16.24 -13.92 -12.39
CA LYS A 183 15.26 -12.87 -12.74
C LYS A 183 14.65 -13.05 -14.12
N LYS A 184 15.40 -13.65 -15.07
CA LYS A 184 14.93 -13.95 -16.43
C LYS A 184 13.84 -15.03 -16.51
N ALA A 185 13.58 -15.76 -15.42
CA ALA A 185 12.53 -16.77 -15.33
C ALA A 185 11.65 -16.46 -14.10
N PRO A 186 10.75 -15.47 -14.17
CA PRO A 186 9.97 -15.03 -13.01
C PRO A 186 9.16 -16.17 -12.38
N TYR A 187 8.60 -17.10 -13.15
CA TYR A 187 7.89 -18.29 -12.63
C TYR A 187 8.82 -19.43 -12.15
N GLY A 188 10.14 -19.26 -12.25
CA GLY A 188 11.12 -20.35 -12.15
C GLY A 188 11.01 -21.33 -13.32
N THR A 189 11.68 -22.49 -13.20
CA THR A 189 11.68 -23.56 -14.22
C THR A 189 11.47 -24.97 -13.64
N ASN A 190 11.22 -25.09 -12.32
CA ASN A 190 11.02 -26.37 -11.63
C ASN A 190 9.56 -26.86 -11.73
N TRP A 191 8.97 -26.75 -12.91
CA TRP A 191 7.60 -27.11 -13.24
C TRP A 191 7.53 -27.60 -14.70
N ASP A 192 6.54 -28.42 -15.02
CA ASP A 192 6.32 -28.94 -16.37
C ASP A 192 5.17 -28.19 -17.07
N ILE A 193 4.10 -27.86 -16.33
CA ILE A 193 2.93 -27.08 -16.79
C ILE A 193 2.54 -26.01 -15.75
N LEU A 194 2.25 -24.79 -16.19
CA LEU A 194 1.47 -23.79 -15.43
C LEU A 194 0.10 -23.62 -16.08
N TRP A 195 -0.97 -24.06 -15.41
CA TRP A 195 -2.34 -24.01 -15.93
C TRP A 195 -2.98 -22.68 -15.50
N VAL A 196 -2.67 -21.60 -16.20
CA VAL A 196 -3.08 -20.22 -15.81
C VAL A 196 -4.51 -19.86 -16.22
N GLY A 197 -5.06 -20.57 -17.21
CA GLY A 197 -6.37 -20.37 -17.80
C GLY A 197 -7.07 -21.67 -18.18
N GLY A 198 -8.37 -21.71 -17.97
CA GLY A 198 -9.20 -22.90 -18.20
C GLY A 198 -10.59 -22.77 -17.58
N CYS A 199 -11.40 -23.82 -17.69
CA CYS A 199 -12.73 -23.91 -17.10
C CYS A 199 -12.62 -24.17 -15.58
N ALA A 200 -11.80 -25.14 -15.20
CA ALA A 200 -11.55 -25.53 -13.81
C ALA A 200 -10.13 -26.08 -13.63
N SER A 201 -9.65 -26.01 -12.40
CA SER A 201 -8.44 -26.70 -11.93
C SER A 201 -8.69 -27.24 -10.52
N GLY A 202 -8.06 -28.33 -10.13
CA GLY A 202 -8.33 -29.02 -8.86
C GLY A 202 -7.09 -29.49 -8.13
N ALA A 203 -7.04 -29.28 -6.82
CA ALA A 203 -5.99 -29.80 -5.95
C ALA A 203 -6.18 -31.30 -5.68
N LYS A 204 -5.12 -31.99 -5.25
CA LYS A 204 -5.26 -33.37 -4.76
C LYS A 204 -6.02 -33.36 -3.43
N GLN A 205 -6.86 -34.38 -3.16
CA GLN A 205 -7.68 -34.46 -1.95
C GLN A 205 -6.88 -34.28 -0.63
N ASN A 206 -5.63 -34.72 -0.62
CA ASN A 206 -4.70 -34.65 0.51
C ASN A 206 -3.55 -33.64 0.32
N GLU A 207 -3.68 -32.69 -0.61
CA GLU A 207 -2.75 -31.55 -0.69
C GLU A 207 -2.97 -30.62 0.52
N THR A 208 -1.88 -30.00 0.99
CA THR A 208 -1.87 -29.03 2.10
C THR A 208 -1.05 -27.80 1.78
N ASN A 209 -0.27 -27.80 0.70
CA ASN A 209 0.60 -26.69 0.32
C ASN A 209 -0.18 -25.71 -0.57
N PHE A 210 -1.03 -24.91 0.06
CA PHE A 210 -1.73 -23.80 -0.59
C PHE A 210 -1.02 -22.48 -0.32
N TYR A 211 -0.81 -21.72 -1.39
CA TYR A 211 -0.47 -20.30 -1.34
C TYR A 211 -1.75 -19.50 -1.62
N VAL A 212 -2.22 -18.75 -0.62
CA VAL A 212 -3.54 -18.10 -0.63
C VAL A 212 -3.41 -16.59 -0.78
N ILE A 213 -4.24 -16.01 -1.62
CA ILE A 213 -4.32 -14.58 -1.93
C ILE A 213 -5.72 -14.12 -1.49
N PRO A 214 -5.86 -13.58 -0.25
CA PRO A 214 -7.16 -13.27 0.33
C PRO A 214 -7.68 -11.89 -0.12
N ASN A 215 -9.00 -11.78 -0.29
CA ASN A 215 -9.70 -10.56 -0.74
C ASN A 215 -9.18 -10.01 -2.07
N ASP A 216 -8.92 -10.89 -3.02
CA ASP A 216 -8.54 -10.52 -4.39
C ASP A 216 -9.74 -9.87 -5.11
N PRO A 217 -9.65 -8.60 -5.54
CA PRO A 217 -10.76 -7.90 -6.20
C PRO A 217 -11.13 -8.48 -7.57
N THR A 218 -10.29 -9.36 -8.13
CA THR A 218 -10.52 -10.09 -9.39
C THR A 218 -11.00 -11.52 -9.19
N VAL A 219 -11.38 -11.91 -7.96
CA VAL A 219 -12.07 -13.17 -7.67
C VAL A 219 -13.58 -12.91 -7.64
N PRO A 220 -14.36 -13.46 -8.60
CA PRO A 220 -15.82 -13.38 -8.56
C PRO A 220 -16.39 -14.33 -7.50
N ASN A 221 -17.50 -13.93 -6.89
CA ASN A 221 -18.29 -14.71 -5.94
C ASN A 221 -18.69 -16.09 -6.52
N THR A 222 -18.81 -17.14 -5.69
CA THR A 222 -19.11 -18.50 -6.18
C THR A 222 -20.46 -18.61 -6.89
N SER A 223 -21.42 -17.75 -6.57
CA SER A 223 -22.74 -17.67 -7.22
C SER A 223 -22.72 -17.23 -8.69
N ILE A 224 -21.63 -16.61 -9.15
CA ILE A 224 -21.45 -16.05 -10.51
C ILE A 224 -20.25 -16.65 -11.26
N ARG A 225 -19.65 -17.72 -10.72
CA ARG A 225 -18.64 -18.52 -11.46
C ARG A 225 -19.32 -19.34 -12.54
N GLY A 226 -18.59 -19.64 -13.61
CA GLY A 226 -19.14 -20.44 -14.71
C GLY A 226 -19.52 -21.87 -14.29
N PRO A 227 -20.45 -22.52 -15.02
CA PRO A 227 -21.26 -23.64 -14.54
C PRO A 227 -20.55 -25.01 -14.50
N TRP A 228 -19.24 -25.04 -14.28
CA TRP A 228 -18.44 -26.26 -14.35
C TRP A 228 -18.52 -27.08 -13.05
N GLU A 229 -19.33 -28.14 -13.08
CA GLU A 229 -19.62 -29.06 -11.96
C GLU A 229 -18.41 -29.85 -11.40
N SER A 230 -17.19 -29.56 -11.87
CA SER A 230 -15.96 -30.25 -11.44
C SER A 230 -15.52 -29.84 -10.02
N PRO A 231 -14.87 -30.74 -9.26
CA PRO A 231 -14.31 -30.43 -7.94
C PRO A 231 -13.09 -29.49 -8.05
N ALA A 232 -13.37 -28.19 -8.15
CA ALA A 232 -12.39 -27.15 -8.43
C ALA A 232 -11.84 -26.44 -7.18
N GLY A 233 -10.58 -26.02 -7.24
CA GLY A 233 -9.87 -25.39 -6.14
C GLY A 233 -9.37 -26.38 -5.06
N PRO A 234 -9.28 -25.95 -3.79
CA PRO A 234 -8.98 -26.83 -2.66
C PRO A 234 -10.09 -27.85 -2.39
N SER A 235 -9.72 -29.01 -1.83
CA SER A 235 -10.69 -30.05 -1.48
C SER A 235 -11.69 -29.57 -0.43
N ILE A 236 -12.94 -30.07 -0.46
CA ILE A 236 -14.02 -29.70 0.49
C ILE A 236 -13.51 -29.72 1.93
N LYS A 237 -12.86 -30.82 2.31
CA LYS A 237 -12.22 -31.00 3.62
C LYS A 237 -11.21 -29.90 3.96
N TRP A 238 -10.30 -29.54 3.05
CA TRP A 238 -9.31 -28.49 3.33
C TRP A 238 -10.01 -27.14 3.57
N ARG A 239 -11.11 -26.85 2.86
CA ARG A 239 -11.90 -25.61 3.04
C ARG A 239 -12.62 -25.60 4.40
N GLU A 240 -13.16 -26.74 4.83
CA GLU A 240 -13.76 -26.91 6.16
C GLU A 240 -12.72 -26.79 7.30
N GLU A 241 -11.49 -27.23 7.05
CA GLU A 241 -10.36 -27.08 7.99
C GLU A 241 -9.79 -25.65 8.02
N HIS A 242 -10.09 -24.80 7.02
CA HIS A 242 -9.56 -23.45 6.85
C HIS A 242 -10.62 -22.37 6.53
N PRO A 243 -11.61 -22.15 7.41
CA PRO A 243 -12.66 -21.15 7.20
C PRO A 243 -12.14 -19.70 7.18
N GLU A 244 -10.89 -19.44 7.57
CA GLU A 244 -10.25 -18.13 7.44
C GLU A 244 -9.92 -17.71 6.00
N TRP A 245 -9.98 -18.65 5.04
CA TRP A 245 -9.71 -18.41 3.61
C TRP A 245 -10.97 -18.66 2.77
N PRO A 246 -11.97 -17.75 2.79
CA PRO A 246 -13.27 -17.95 2.15
C PRO A 246 -13.15 -18.02 0.62
N VAL A 247 -13.90 -18.95 0.01
CA VAL A 247 -13.81 -19.29 -1.42
C VAL A 247 -14.19 -18.13 -2.32
N ASP A 248 -15.12 -17.29 -1.88
CA ASP A 248 -15.70 -16.20 -2.66
C ASP A 248 -14.74 -15.02 -2.90
N SER A 249 -13.78 -14.79 -1.99
CA SER A 249 -12.82 -13.69 -2.09
C SER A 249 -11.34 -14.12 -2.15
N THR A 250 -11.04 -15.41 -2.03
CA THR A 250 -9.66 -15.93 -2.02
C THR A 250 -9.30 -16.57 -3.35
N ARG A 251 -8.14 -16.21 -3.92
CA ARG A 251 -7.49 -16.99 -4.97
C ARG A 251 -6.48 -17.95 -4.36
N TYR A 252 -6.56 -19.22 -4.72
CA TYR A 252 -5.67 -20.27 -4.26
C TYR A 252 -4.67 -20.63 -5.35
N ILE A 253 -3.41 -20.87 -4.98
CA ILE A 253 -2.39 -21.43 -5.87
C ILE A 253 -1.85 -22.70 -5.20
N TYR A 254 -1.76 -23.78 -5.98
CA TYR A 254 -1.44 -25.12 -5.47
C TYR A 254 -0.85 -26.00 -6.59
N ARG A 255 -0.37 -27.20 -6.21
CA ARG A 255 -0.01 -28.24 -7.17
C ARG A 255 -1.28 -28.84 -7.78
N ALA A 256 -1.49 -28.63 -9.08
CA ALA A 256 -2.68 -29.12 -9.76
C ALA A 256 -2.62 -30.65 -9.92
N ASN A 257 -3.67 -31.32 -9.46
CA ASN A 257 -3.94 -32.73 -9.76
C ASN A 257 -4.97 -32.86 -10.91
N MET A 258 -5.66 -31.78 -11.25
CA MET A 258 -6.68 -31.72 -12.29
C MET A 258 -6.65 -30.34 -12.96
N GLY A 259 -6.83 -30.33 -14.29
CA GLY A 259 -7.16 -29.17 -15.12
C GLY A 259 -8.24 -29.54 -16.14
N CYS A 260 -8.97 -28.56 -16.65
CA CYS A 260 -10.00 -28.70 -17.68
C CYS A 260 -10.11 -27.41 -18.50
N CYS A 261 -10.17 -27.56 -19.83
CA CYS A 261 -10.00 -26.51 -20.85
C CYS A 261 -8.61 -25.83 -20.80
N THR A 262 -8.09 -25.41 -21.95
CA THR A 262 -6.68 -24.98 -22.11
C THR A 262 -6.51 -23.52 -22.52
N PHE A 263 -7.50 -22.66 -22.23
CA PHE A 263 -7.55 -21.22 -22.54
C PHE A 263 -6.23 -20.47 -22.32
N GLY A 264 -5.46 -20.85 -21.29
CA GLY A 264 -4.07 -20.43 -21.15
C GLY A 264 -3.24 -21.43 -20.35
N TYR A 265 -2.17 -21.97 -20.93
CA TYR A 265 -1.20 -22.78 -20.19
C TYR A 265 0.22 -22.53 -20.66
N ALA A 266 1.18 -22.54 -19.74
CA ALA A 266 2.60 -22.45 -20.07
C ALA A 266 3.30 -23.80 -19.86
N VAL A 267 4.34 -24.05 -20.66
CA VAL A 267 5.20 -25.24 -20.57
C VAL A 267 6.67 -24.84 -20.47
N THR A 268 7.47 -25.66 -19.80
CA THR A 268 8.93 -25.65 -19.99
C THR A 268 9.30 -26.48 -21.21
N LEU A 269 10.51 -26.30 -21.76
CA LEU A 269 11.05 -27.14 -22.84
C LEU A 269 10.99 -28.64 -22.53
N GLU A 270 11.20 -29.00 -21.26
CA GLU A 270 11.11 -30.38 -20.77
C GLU A 270 9.66 -30.86 -20.62
N GLY A 271 8.77 -30.00 -20.12
CA GLY A 271 7.33 -30.26 -20.11
C GLY A 271 6.77 -30.53 -21.51
N ALA A 272 7.13 -29.69 -22.49
CA ALA A 272 6.73 -29.87 -23.89
C ALA A 272 7.18 -31.23 -24.47
N ARG A 273 8.43 -31.64 -24.22
CA ARG A 273 8.95 -32.96 -24.64
C ARG A 273 8.16 -34.12 -24.03
N ARG A 274 7.81 -34.02 -22.74
CA ARG A 274 7.04 -35.07 -22.04
C ARG A 274 5.60 -35.17 -22.53
N ILE A 275 4.94 -34.03 -22.73
CA ILE A 275 3.58 -33.99 -23.28
C ILE A 275 3.57 -34.58 -24.71
N LEU A 276 4.57 -34.25 -25.55
CA LEU A 276 4.70 -34.86 -26.88
C LEU A 276 4.96 -36.37 -26.83
N ALA A 277 5.85 -36.83 -25.94
CA ALA A 277 6.10 -38.25 -25.76
C ALA A 277 4.82 -39.01 -25.37
N GLU A 278 4.04 -38.48 -24.42
CA GLU A 278 2.85 -39.16 -23.91
C GLU A 278 1.61 -39.01 -24.79
N LEU A 279 1.42 -37.86 -25.45
CA LEU A 279 0.20 -37.55 -26.21
C LEU A 279 0.37 -37.62 -27.74
N SER A 280 1.60 -37.70 -28.28
CA SER A 280 1.85 -37.95 -29.70
C SER A 280 2.60 -39.26 -30.00
N VAL A 281 3.45 -39.76 -29.11
CA VAL A 281 4.24 -40.99 -29.34
C VAL A 281 3.66 -42.22 -28.65
N ASN A 282 3.12 -42.07 -27.43
CA ASN A 282 2.60 -43.18 -26.63
C ASN A 282 1.14 -43.53 -27.00
N TYR A 283 0.14 -42.85 -26.43
CA TYR A 283 -1.28 -43.08 -26.74
C TYR A 283 -2.15 -41.85 -26.44
N LEU A 284 -3.26 -41.67 -27.17
CA LEU A 284 -4.30 -40.70 -26.84
C LEU A 284 -5.66 -41.41 -26.78
N ASN A 285 -6.41 -41.14 -25.73
CA ASN A 285 -7.67 -41.81 -25.40
C ASN A 285 -8.72 -40.87 -24.78
N LEU A 286 -8.42 -39.57 -24.77
CA LEU A 286 -9.19 -38.49 -24.15
C LEU A 286 -8.92 -37.20 -24.96
N PRO A 287 -9.77 -36.17 -24.86
CA PRO A 287 -9.44 -34.82 -25.32
C PRO A 287 -8.12 -34.31 -24.70
N VAL A 288 -7.44 -33.37 -25.38
CA VAL A 288 -6.06 -32.96 -25.03
C VAL A 288 -5.94 -32.39 -23.62
N ASP A 289 -6.91 -31.60 -23.17
CA ASP A 289 -6.96 -31.04 -21.82
C ASP A 289 -7.08 -32.15 -20.75
N ASN A 290 -7.99 -33.10 -20.95
CA ASN A 290 -8.20 -34.23 -20.07
C ASN A 290 -6.99 -35.17 -20.05
N ALA A 291 -6.31 -35.37 -21.19
CA ALA A 291 -5.08 -36.15 -21.25
C ALA A 291 -3.88 -35.44 -20.57
N MET A 292 -3.82 -34.11 -20.61
CA MET A 292 -2.89 -33.30 -19.81
C MET A 292 -3.25 -33.30 -18.32
N SER A 293 -4.54 -33.39 -17.98
CA SER A 293 -5.06 -33.57 -16.62
C SER A 293 -4.58 -34.89 -16.00
N ASP A 294 -4.68 -36.00 -16.74
CA ASP A 294 -4.13 -37.31 -16.35
C ASP A 294 -2.61 -37.25 -16.10
N LEU A 295 -1.86 -36.52 -16.93
CA LEU A 295 -0.43 -36.27 -16.73
C LEU A 295 -0.14 -35.47 -15.45
N CYS A 296 -0.97 -34.47 -15.09
CA CYS A 296 -0.86 -33.76 -13.81
C CYS A 296 -1.19 -34.66 -12.60
N ALA A 297 -2.24 -35.48 -12.72
CA ALA A 297 -2.64 -36.44 -11.70
C ALA A 297 -1.59 -37.55 -11.46
N GLY A 298 -0.89 -37.97 -12.51
CA GLY A 298 -0.15 -39.23 -12.55
C GLY A 298 -1.06 -40.45 -12.74
N SER A 299 -2.24 -40.24 -13.35
CA SER A 299 -3.25 -41.26 -13.60
C SER A 299 -2.95 -41.96 -14.92
N ASN A 300 -2.59 -43.25 -14.85
CA ASN A 300 -2.27 -44.10 -16.02
C ASN A 300 -1.14 -43.57 -16.96
N ARG A 301 -0.45 -42.51 -16.55
CA ARG A 301 0.60 -41.79 -17.29
C ARG A 301 1.67 -41.26 -16.30
N PRO A 302 2.91 -40.96 -16.76
CA PRO A 302 3.94 -40.37 -15.91
C PRO A 302 3.51 -39.02 -15.31
N GLN A 303 3.76 -38.80 -14.01
CA GLN A 303 3.30 -37.58 -13.35
C GLN A 303 4.17 -36.36 -13.67
N LEU A 304 3.51 -35.28 -14.12
CA LEU A 304 4.10 -33.95 -14.32
C LEU A 304 3.99 -33.05 -13.07
N LYS A 305 4.82 -32.01 -13.04
CA LYS A 305 4.77 -30.90 -12.07
C LYS A 305 3.86 -29.79 -12.58
N CYS A 306 2.56 -29.97 -12.38
CA CYS A 306 1.56 -28.96 -12.72
C CYS A 306 1.26 -28.04 -11.54
N TYR A 307 1.11 -26.74 -11.80
CA TYR A 307 0.63 -25.75 -10.84
C TYR A 307 -0.47 -24.88 -11.47
N ALA A 308 -1.50 -24.55 -10.70
CA ALA A 308 -2.64 -23.77 -11.17
C ALA A 308 -3.09 -22.74 -10.12
N PRO A 309 -3.66 -21.60 -10.54
CA PRO A 309 -4.51 -20.77 -9.70
C PRO A 309 -5.97 -21.30 -9.73
N PHE A 310 -6.74 -21.00 -8.69
CA PHE A 310 -8.21 -21.08 -8.75
C PHE A 310 -8.86 -19.94 -7.92
N PRO A 311 -9.80 -19.16 -8.49
CA PRO A 311 -10.17 -19.12 -9.91
C PRO A 311 -8.99 -18.84 -10.84
N ASN A 312 -9.15 -19.20 -12.12
CA ASN A 312 -8.12 -19.01 -13.14
C ASN A 312 -7.84 -17.51 -13.41
N LEU A 313 -6.67 -17.19 -13.96
CA LEU A 313 -6.26 -15.83 -14.32
C LEU A 313 -6.64 -15.46 -15.76
N ILE A 314 -6.87 -16.47 -16.59
CA ILE A 314 -7.33 -16.36 -17.97
C ILE A 314 -8.63 -17.16 -18.08
N GLY A 315 -9.70 -16.48 -18.51
CA GLY A 315 -10.99 -17.07 -18.81
C GLY A 315 -11.19 -17.30 -20.30
N THR A 316 -12.41 -17.67 -20.67
CA THR A 316 -12.89 -17.69 -22.06
C THR A 316 -13.94 -16.60 -22.24
N PHE A 317 -13.88 -15.91 -23.37
CA PHE A 317 -14.78 -14.83 -23.76
C PHE A 317 -15.71 -15.27 -24.88
N ARG A 318 -17.00 -15.02 -24.69
CA ARG A 318 -18.06 -15.17 -25.68
C ARG A 318 -18.50 -13.78 -26.13
N SER A 319 -18.45 -13.54 -27.44
CA SER A 319 -19.01 -12.31 -28.02
C SER A 319 -20.53 -12.34 -27.94
N GLU A 320 -21.19 -11.18 -27.90
CA GLU A 320 -22.65 -11.14 -28.11
C GLU A 320 -23.01 -11.79 -29.47
N GLY A 321 -24.03 -12.64 -29.46
CA GLY A 321 -24.32 -13.48 -30.62
C GLY A 321 -25.13 -14.73 -30.31
N TYR A 322 -25.16 -15.61 -31.30
CA TYR A 322 -25.67 -16.97 -31.17
C TYR A 322 -24.58 -17.92 -30.64
N VAL A 323 -24.96 -18.86 -29.77
CA VAL A 323 -24.07 -19.88 -29.17
C VAL A 323 -23.26 -20.67 -30.22
N SER A 324 -23.79 -20.82 -31.45
CA SER A 324 -23.06 -21.43 -32.58
C SER A 324 -21.78 -20.72 -33.01
N ARG A 325 -21.50 -19.51 -32.53
CA ARG A 325 -20.26 -18.77 -32.82
C ARG A 325 -19.14 -19.02 -31.81
N ASP A 326 -19.46 -19.56 -30.64
CA ASP A 326 -18.54 -19.67 -29.51
C ASP A 326 -17.44 -20.72 -29.73
N SER A 327 -17.85 -21.95 -30.05
CA SER A 327 -17.00 -23.14 -30.08
C SER A 327 -17.03 -23.81 -31.44
N ASP A 328 -15.84 -23.97 -32.02
CA ASP A 328 -15.61 -24.76 -33.23
C ASP A 328 -15.50 -26.28 -32.92
N ILE A 329 -15.63 -26.67 -31.63
CA ILE A 329 -15.55 -28.05 -31.13
C ILE A 329 -16.92 -28.62 -30.75
N ASP A 330 -17.82 -27.80 -30.19
CA ASP A 330 -19.11 -28.23 -29.67
C ASP A 330 -20.28 -27.78 -30.53
N GLN A 331 -20.82 -28.72 -31.30
CA GLN A 331 -21.98 -28.52 -32.14
C GLN A 331 -23.27 -28.67 -31.31
N TRP A 332 -23.66 -27.57 -30.65
CA TRP A 332 -24.93 -27.44 -29.91
C TRP A 332 -26.14 -27.40 -30.86
N GLU A 333 -26.44 -28.50 -31.55
CA GLU A 333 -27.52 -28.61 -32.55
C GLU A 333 -28.89 -28.11 -32.05
N ASP A 334 -29.14 -28.30 -30.76
CA ASP A 334 -30.33 -27.90 -30.00
C ASP A 334 -30.36 -26.38 -29.68
N ARG A 335 -29.20 -25.79 -29.36
CA ARG A 335 -29.08 -24.40 -28.86
C ARG A 335 -28.28 -23.46 -29.76
N LYS A 336 -27.93 -23.89 -30.98
CA LYS A 336 -27.18 -23.11 -31.98
C LYS A 336 -27.77 -21.74 -32.35
N PHE A 337 -29.07 -21.53 -32.09
CA PHE A 337 -29.79 -20.26 -32.29
C PHE A 337 -30.24 -19.59 -30.97
N GLU A 338 -29.82 -20.11 -29.81
CA GLU A 338 -29.90 -19.40 -28.54
C GLU A 338 -28.98 -18.16 -28.62
N TRP A 339 -29.47 -17.00 -28.19
CA TRP A 339 -28.73 -15.73 -28.22
C TRP A 339 -28.36 -15.28 -26.82
N HIS A 340 -27.12 -14.84 -26.63
CA HIS A 340 -26.60 -14.33 -25.37
C HIS A 340 -25.87 -12.99 -25.55
N GLN A 341 -25.71 -12.27 -24.44
CA GLN A 341 -24.86 -11.08 -24.37
C GLN A 341 -23.38 -11.47 -24.31
N ALA A 342 -22.50 -10.49 -24.49
CA ALA A 342 -21.06 -10.69 -24.35
C ALA A 342 -20.70 -11.04 -22.89
N LEU A 343 -19.84 -12.04 -22.72
CA LEU A 343 -19.57 -12.69 -21.43
C LEU A 343 -18.11 -13.15 -21.36
N SER A 344 -17.38 -12.77 -20.32
CA SER A 344 -16.08 -13.35 -19.98
C SER A 344 -16.19 -14.15 -18.69
N TYR A 345 -16.02 -15.46 -18.77
CA TYR A 345 -16.24 -16.35 -17.62
C TYR A 345 -15.11 -16.25 -16.59
N ASN A 346 -15.48 -16.27 -15.31
CA ASN A 346 -14.59 -16.19 -14.13
C ASN A 346 -13.73 -14.91 -14.02
N MET A 347 -13.83 -13.97 -14.97
CA MET A 347 -13.19 -12.65 -14.92
C MET A 347 -14.09 -11.62 -14.22
N VAL A 348 -13.52 -10.48 -13.83
CA VAL A 348 -14.25 -9.35 -13.24
C VAL A 348 -14.11 -8.10 -14.12
N PHE A 349 -12.88 -7.65 -14.35
CA PHE A 349 -12.52 -6.47 -15.15
C PHE A 349 -11.96 -6.88 -16.51
N SER A 350 -12.69 -7.76 -17.21
CA SER A 350 -12.37 -8.31 -18.53
C SER A 350 -11.86 -7.25 -19.51
N THR A 351 -10.73 -7.56 -20.16
CA THR A 351 -10.10 -6.69 -21.16
C THR A 351 -10.96 -6.62 -22.42
N ARG A 352 -11.49 -7.76 -22.90
CA ARG A 352 -12.38 -7.77 -24.07
C ARG A 352 -13.70 -7.03 -23.83
N LEU A 353 -14.36 -7.18 -22.68
CA LEU A 353 -15.61 -6.45 -22.41
C LEU A 353 -15.41 -4.93 -22.25
N ASN A 354 -14.23 -4.51 -21.80
CA ASN A 354 -13.87 -3.09 -21.74
C ASN A 354 -13.23 -2.56 -23.04
N ILE A 355 -13.12 -3.36 -24.12
CA ILE A 355 -12.25 -3.04 -25.27
C ILE A 355 -12.59 -1.70 -25.94
N HIS A 356 -13.87 -1.37 -26.11
CA HIS A 356 -14.28 -0.09 -26.71
C HIS A 356 -13.90 1.11 -25.85
N ARG A 357 -13.89 0.95 -24.51
CA ARG A 357 -13.48 1.98 -23.54
C ARG A 357 -11.97 2.18 -23.58
N LEU A 358 -11.22 1.07 -23.66
CA LEU A 358 -9.77 1.07 -23.80
C LEU A 358 -9.33 1.71 -25.13
N VAL A 359 -10.01 1.39 -26.25
CA VAL A 359 -9.81 2.03 -27.57
C VAL A 359 -10.13 3.52 -27.54
N ALA A 360 -11.16 3.94 -26.79
CA ALA A 360 -11.48 5.35 -26.56
C ALA A 360 -10.53 6.08 -25.58
N GLY A 361 -9.50 5.39 -25.05
CA GLY A 361 -8.54 5.96 -24.09
C GLY A 361 -9.11 6.19 -22.68
N GLU A 362 -10.29 5.66 -22.38
CA GLU A 362 -10.94 5.86 -21.09
C GLU A 362 -10.15 5.20 -19.95
N GLN A 363 -9.88 5.97 -18.90
CA GLN A 363 -9.09 5.51 -17.76
C GLN A 363 -9.88 4.66 -16.75
N THR A 364 -11.20 4.51 -16.92
CA THR A 364 -12.08 3.74 -16.03
C THR A 364 -12.59 2.48 -16.72
N VAL A 365 -12.33 1.32 -16.12
CA VAL A 365 -12.91 0.04 -16.54
C VAL A 365 -14.03 -0.38 -15.60
N TYR A 366 -15.00 -1.10 -16.15
CA TYR A 366 -16.14 -1.65 -15.43
C TYR A 366 -15.96 -3.13 -15.11
N SER A 367 -16.46 -3.52 -13.94
CA SER A 367 -16.76 -4.92 -13.68
C SER A 367 -17.90 -5.39 -14.61
N GLN A 368 -17.84 -6.63 -15.10
CA GLN A 368 -19.00 -7.28 -15.72
C GLN A 368 -20.17 -7.39 -14.73
N TRP A 369 -19.84 -7.60 -13.44
CA TRP A 369 -20.77 -7.93 -12.37
C TRP A 369 -21.19 -6.68 -11.58
N LYS A 370 -21.66 -5.63 -12.28
CA LYS A 370 -21.99 -4.31 -11.70
C LYS A 370 -23.00 -4.36 -10.56
N GLU A 371 -23.86 -5.38 -10.54
CA GLU A 371 -24.92 -5.57 -9.56
C GLU A 371 -24.50 -6.46 -8.38
N SER A 372 -23.30 -7.06 -8.39
CA SER A 372 -22.80 -7.89 -7.29
C SER A 372 -22.28 -7.01 -6.14
N PRO A 373 -22.84 -7.08 -4.92
CA PRO A 373 -22.45 -6.23 -3.80
C PRO A 373 -21.24 -6.81 -3.02
N ASP A 374 -20.26 -7.39 -3.73
CA ASP A 374 -19.10 -8.06 -3.14
C ASP A 374 -18.15 -7.04 -2.48
N PRO A 375 -18.00 -6.98 -1.15
CA PRO A 375 -17.28 -5.89 -0.47
C PRO A 375 -15.76 -5.89 -0.68
N TRP A 376 -15.20 -6.88 -1.39
CA TRP A 376 -13.79 -6.92 -1.80
C TRP A 376 -13.56 -6.46 -3.25
N SER A 377 -14.60 -6.28 -4.06
CA SER A 377 -14.50 -5.82 -5.44
C SER A 377 -15.29 -4.53 -5.68
N LYS A 378 -14.97 -3.80 -6.74
CA LYS A 378 -15.58 -2.51 -7.08
C LYS A 378 -16.31 -2.62 -8.40
N ALA A 379 -17.49 -2.00 -8.52
CA ALA A 379 -18.24 -1.98 -9.78
C ALA A 379 -17.49 -1.24 -10.91
N GLU A 380 -16.64 -0.27 -10.56
CA GLU A 380 -15.70 0.40 -11.47
C GLU A 380 -14.34 0.65 -10.80
N VAL A 381 -13.26 0.63 -11.59
CA VAL A 381 -11.90 0.98 -11.15
C VAL A 381 -11.19 1.77 -12.23
N LYS A 382 -10.26 2.65 -11.85
CA LYS A 382 -9.33 3.24 -12.82
C LYS A 382 -8.14 2.31 -13.09
N LEU A 383 -7.61 2.39 -14.30
CA LEU A 383 -6.36 1.73 -14.68
C LEU A 383 -5.24 2.16 -13.71
N GLY A 384 -4.60 1.18 -13.07
CA GLY A 384 -3.58 1.40 -12.04
C GLY A 384 -4.08 1.66 -10.62
N GLU A 385 -5.37 1.92 -10.39
CA GLU A 385 -5.96 2.05 -9.03
C GLU A 385 -6.43 0.69 -8.43
N LEU A 386 -6.21 -0.42 -9.14
CA LEU A 386 -6.50 -1.76 -8.64
C LEU A 386 -5.31 -2.31 -7.84
N GLU A 387 -5.41 -2.21 -6.51
CA GLU A 387 -4.47 -2.84 -5.58
C GLU A 387 -4.73 -4.36 -5.53
N TYR A 388 -3.73 -5.16 -5.89
CA TYR A 388 -3.81 -6.62 -5.85
C TYR A 388 -3.16 -7.14 -4.55
N PRO A 389 -3.85 -7.94 -3.72
CA PRO A 389 -3.38 -8.29 -2.38
C PRO A 389 -2.23 -9.31 -2.40
N ARG A 390 -1.44 -9.28 -1.32
CA ARG A 390 -0.22 -10.08 -1.15
C ARG A 390 -0.54 -11.49 -0.63
N GLY A 391 -0.09 -12.53 -1.31
CA GLY A 391 -0.36 -13.92 -0.90
C GLY A 391 0.55 -14.47 0.21
N VAL A 392 0.08 -15.51 0.91
CA VAL A 392 0.79 -16.20 2.01
C VAL A 392 0.69 -17.73 1.93
N ILE A 393 1.61 -18.46 2.56
CA ILE A 393 1.48 -19.92 2.79
C ILE A 393 0.61 -20.15 4.03
N GLU A 394 -0.44 -20.95 3.92
CA GLU A 394 -1.35 -21.32 5.01
C GLU A 394 -0.59 -21.83 6.27
N ALA A 395 0.30 -22.81 6.09
CA ALA A 395 1.09 -23.39 7.19
C ALA A 395 1.95 -22.37 7.96
N THR A 396 2.35 -21.26 7.33
CA THR A 396 3.12 -20.18 7.99
C THR A 396 2.22 -19.24 8.80
N TYR A 397 0.95 -19.11 8.42
CA TYR A 397 -0.03 -18.27 9.09
C TYR A 397 -0.46 -18.85 10.44
N ARG A 398 -0.79 -20.15 10.48
CA ARG A 398 -1.13 -20.87 11.73
C ARG A 398 -0.01 -20.75 12.79
N ALA A 399 1.26 -20.81 12.38
CA ALA A 399 2.41 -20.62 13.27
C ALA A 399 2.45 -19.23 13.92
N ARG A 400 2.16 -18.16 13.15
CA ARG A 400 2.09 -16.78 13.67
C ARG A 400 0.91 -16.58 14.61
N ILE A 401 -0.28 -17.06 14.25
CA ILE A 401 -1.46 -16.98 15.13
C ILE A 401 -1.21 -17.72 16.45
N THR A 402 -0.65 -18.93 16.40
CA THR A 402 -0.37 -19.72 17.61
C THR A 402 0.57 -18.97 18.56
N GLN A 403 1.61 -18.31 18.04
CA GLN A 403 2.47 -17.44 18.85
C GLN A 403 1.74 -16.23 19.44
N VAL A 404 0.88 -15.54 18.67
CA VAL A 404 0.10 -14.39 19.16
C VAL A 404 -0.90 -14.80 20.24
N VAL A 405 -1.60 -15.92 20.09
CA VAL A 405 -2.56 -16.45 21.07
C VAL A 405 -1.85 -16.91 22.35
N ILE A 406 -0.69 -17.58 22.24
CA ILE A 406 0.16 -17.90 23.40
C ILE A 406 0.62 -16.62 24.10
N PHE A 407 1.00 -15.58 23.36
CA PHE A 407 1.44 -14.31 23.96
C PHE A 407 0.29 -13.59 24.68
N GLN A 408 -0.90 -13.51 24.07
CA GLN A 408 -2.08 -12.92 24.69
C GLN A 408 -2.54 -13.68 25.94
N THR A 409 -2.62 -15.01 25.88
CA THR A 409 -2.98 -15.83 27.05
C THR A 409 -1.95 -15.74 28.17
N THR A 410 -0.65 -15.71 27.84
CA THR A 410 0.44 -15.49 28.83
C THR A 410 0.34 -14.10 29.47
N VAL A 411 0.09 -13.04 28.70
CA VAL A 411 -0.13 -11.68 29.23
C VAL A 411 -1.38 -11.62 30.11
N HIS A 412 -2.47 -12.31 29.73
CA HIS A 412 -3.71 -12.37 30.53
C HIS A 412 -3.51 -13.14 31.85
N TRP A 413 -2.69 -14.20 31.85
CA TRP A 413 -2.30 -14.95 33.05
C TRP A 413 -1.42 -14.12 33.99
N ILE A 414 -0.39 -13.43 33.45
CA ILE A 414 0.46 -12.49 34.20
C ILE A 414 -0.36 -11.33 34.76
N SER A 415 -1.40 -10.87 34.05
CA SER A 415 -2.32 -9.83 34.51
C SER A 415 -3.28 -10.30 35.62
N ARG A 416 -3.53 -11.60 35.78
CA ARG A 416 -4.40 -12.16 36.84
C ARG A 416 -3.66 -12.55 38.11
N ASN A 417 -2.36 -12.83 38.04
CA ASN A 417 -1.57 -13.36 39.17
C ASN A 417 -0.73 -12.30 39.91
N ARG A 418 -0.93 -11.00 39.66
CA ARG A 418 -0.10 -9.94 40.26
C ARG A 418 -0.36 -9.70 41.76
N ASP A 419 -1.49 -10.14 42.30
CA ASP A 419 -1.93 -9.87 43.69
C ASP A 419 -1.60 -11.00 44.70
N ARG A 420 -0.68 -11.92 44.37
CA ARG A 420 -0.21 -12.96 45.32
C ARG A 420 1.32 -13.09 45.33
N ALA A 421 1.96 -12.16 46.01
CA ALA A 421 3.38 -12.26 46.39
C ALA A 421 3.52 -12.42 47.91
N CYS A 422 4.12 -13.52 48.36
CA CYS A 422 4.78 -13.60 49.66
C CYS A 422 5.94 -14.63 49.56
N PRO A 423 7.10 -14.41 50.19
CA PRO A 423 8.35 -15.04 49.75
C PRO A 423 8.81 -16.21 50.62
N LEU A 424 9.54 -17.16 50.03
CA LEU A 424 10.42 -18.09 50.74
C LEU A 424 11.75 -18.35 50.00
N THR A 425 12.79 -18.41 50.82
CA THR A 425 14.16 -18.95 50.68
C THR A 425 14.27 -20.31 49.94
N SER A 426 15.41 -20.75 49.36
CA SER A 426 16.77 -20.15 49.22
C SER A 426 17.74 -21.04 48.40
N THR A 427 18.73 -20.41 47.73
CA THR A 427 20.09 -20.93 47.40
C THR A 427 20.29 -22.14 46.45
N VAL A 428 21.53 -22.22 45.90
CA VAL A 428 22.10 -23.27 45.01
C VAL A 428 21.52 -23.29 43.58
N GLY A 429 22.30 -23.36 42.50
CA GLY A 429 23.77 -23.29 42.34
C GLY A 429 24.17 -23.49 40.86
N LEU A 430 25.30 -22.93 40.39
CA LEU A 430 25.75 -23.07 38.99
C LEU A 430 26.54 -24.37 38.76
N SER A 431 26.20 -25.12 37.71
CA SER A 431 27.20 -25.85 36.90
C SER A 431 26.66 -26.23 35.50
N SER A 432 27.61 -26.51 34.59
CA SER A 432 27.43 -26.74 33.15
C SER A 432 26.95 -28.14 32.79
N ILE A 433 26.24 -28.31 31.66
CA ILE A 433 26.42 -29.45 30.73
C ILE A 433 25.91 -29.10 29.32
N ARG A 434 26.36 -29.86 28.31
CA ARG A 434 26.13 -29.64 26.87
C ARG A 434 24.84 -30.29 26.34
N SER A 435 24.39 -29.77 25.19
CA SER A 435 23.36 -30.26 24.25
C SER A 435 23.58 -31.70 23.69
N PRO A 436 22.60 -32.35 23.03
CA PRO A 436 21.14 -32.10 22.94
C PRO A 436 20.26 -33.39 23.07
N LEU A 437 18.96 -33.25 22.76
CA LEU A 437 18.00 -34.26 22.26
C LEU A 437 17.01 -34.93 23.26
N MET A 438 15.72 -34.86 22.88
CA MET A 438 14.61 -35.81 23.17
C MET A 438 14.39 -36.36 24.59
N ILE A 439 13.43 -35.80 25.32
CA ILE A 439 12.57 -36.55 26.25
C ILE A 439 11.10 -36.17 26.03
N LYS A 440 10.26 -37.15 25.65
CA LYS A 440 8.81 -37.14 25.95
C LYS A 440 8.61 -37.65 27.37
N THR A 441 7.65 -37.11 28.14
CA THR A 441 6.63 -37.90 28.88
C THR A 441 5.60 -36.98 29.56
N TYR A 442 4.37 -37.49 29.64
CA TYR A 442 3.17 -36.91 30.23
C TYR A 442 3.26 -36.58 31.73
N MET A 443 2.38 -35.69 32.18
CA MET A 443 1.55 -35.95 33.37
C MET A 443 0.10 -35.59 33.07
N LEU A 444 -0.82 -36.43 33.55
CA LEU A 444 -2.25 -36.12 33.62
C LEU A 444 -2.58 -35.52 34.99
N PHE A 445 -3.71 -34.82 35.09
CA PHE A 445 -4.65 -35.04 36.20
C PHE A 445 -6.10 -34.85 35.72
N SER A 446 -7.06 -35.45 36.43
CA SER A 446 -8.44 -35.64 35.99
C SER A 446 -9.43 -35.53 37.15
N THR A 447 -10.61 -34.95 36.88
CA THR A 447 -11.94 -35.19 37.50
C THR A 447 -12.99 -34.34 36.75
N SER A 448 -14.30 -34.50 36.96
CA SER A 448 -15.16 -35.69 36.83
C SER A 448 -16.64 -35.21 36.89
N GLU A 449 -17.50 -35.78 36.05
CA GLU A 449 -18.91 -36.13 36.34
C GLU A 449 -20.01 -35.13 36.83
N TYR A 450 -21.25 -35.43 36.38
CA TYR A 450 -22.58 -35.20 37.00
C TYR A 450 -23.10 -33.75 37.25
N MET A 451 -24.40 -33.43 37.10
CA MET A 451 -25.57 -34.21 36.64
C MET A 451 -26.67 -33.32 35.99
N ASN A 452 -27.57 -33.97 35.24
CA ASN A 452 -28.99 -33.65 34.97
C ASN A 452 -29.69 -32.79 36.07
N THR A 453 -30.73 -31.98 35.86
CA THR A 453 -32.03 -32.27 35.19
C THR A 453 -32.97 -31.03 35.16
N ASN A 454 -33.97 -31.01 34.25
CA ASN A 454 -35.32 -30.40 34.42
C ASN A 454 -35.47 -28.83 34.48
N ILE A 455 -36.63 -28.20 34.15
CA ILE A 455 -37.99 -28.70 33.81
C ILE A 455 -38.75 -27.72 32.84
N ARG A 456 -39.47 -28.27 31.84
CA ARG A 456 -40.69 -27.75 31.10
C ARG A 456 -40.69 -26.30 30.51
N THR A 457 -41.57 -25.89 29.59
CA THR A 457 -42.90 -26.41 29.14
C THR A 457 -43.22 -26.03 27.68
N SER A 458 -43.94 -26.92 26.94
CA SER A 458 -44.97 -26.69 25.88
C SER A 458 -44.89 -25.50 24.89
N LEU A 459 -45.25 -25.61 23.60
CA LEU A 459 -46.33 -26.42 22.98
C LEU A 459 -45.96 -27.02 21.60
N SER A 460 -46.88 -27.78 21.00
CA SER A 460 -46.70 -28.63 19.81
C SER A 460 -47.75 -28.44 18.71
N MET A 461 -47.34 -28.54 17.43
CA MET A 461 -48.08 -29.07 16.25
C MET A 461 -47.04 -29.20 15.12
N ILE A 462 -46.83 -30.29 14.34
CA ILE A 462 -47.63 -31.40 13.76
C ILE A 462 -48.09 -31.11 12.31
N TYR A 463 -47.50 -31.85 11.36
CA TYR A 463 -47.85 -31.99 9.92
C TYR A 463 -47.76 -30.72 9.04
N SER A 464 -47.68 -30.78 7.70
CA SER A 464 -47.68 -31.92 6.75
C SER A 464 -46.63 -31.74 5.64
N SER A 465 -46.39 -32.76 4.82
CA SER A 465 -45.77 -32.62 3.49
C SER A 465 -46.82 -32.43 2.41
N GLU A 466 -46.53 -31.67 1.35
CA GLU A 466 -47.24 -31.80 0.06
C GLU A 466 -46.42 -31.24 -1.12
N LYS A 467 -46.68 -31.77 -2.32
CA LYS A 467 -46.26 -31.24 -3.63
C LYS A 467 -47.48 -30.60 -4.32
N PRO A 468 -47.28 -29.66 -5.27
CA PRO A 468 -47.41 -29.98 -6.71
C PRO A 468 -46.22 -29.42 -7.52
N GLU A 469 -45.89 -29.82 -8.77
CA GLU A 469 -46.61 -30.43 -9.90
C GLU A 469 -47.30 -29.40 -10.86
N GLU A 470 -47.19 -29.64 -12.18
CA GLU A 470 -47.49 -28.72 -13.31
C GLU A 470 -49.01 -28.78 -13.69
N ASP A 471 -49.64 -28.04 -14.63
CA ASP A 471 -49.21 -27.27 -15.82
C ASP A 471 -50.24 -26.11 -16.15
N PRO A 472 -50.77 -25.87 -17.38
CA PRO A 472 -50.38 -24.81 -18.34
C PRO A 472 -51.35 -23.60 -18.55
N GLU A 473 -50.92 -22.73 -19.48
CA GLU A 473 -51.68 -21.81 -20.37
C GLU A 473 -51.91 -20.32 -20.03
N ALA A 474 -51.66 -19.50 -21.07
CA ALA A 474 -52.14 -18.13 -21.38
C ALA A 474 -51.86 -16.95 -20.40
N GLY A 475 -51.38 -15.78 -20.87
CA GLY A 475 -50.91 -15.44 -22.22
C GLY A 475 -50.61 -13.96 -22.46
N LEU A 476 -49.60 -13.71 -23.31
CA LEU A 476 -49.40 -12.59 -24.25
C LEU A 476 -50.18 -11.25 -24.03
N LEU A 477 -49.45 -10.12 -23.87
CA LEU A 477 -49.43 -9.06 -24.92
C LEU A 477 -48.47 -7.87 -24.67
N ILE A 478 -48.03 -7.29 -25.79
CA ILE A 478 -47.09 -6.18 -25.94
C ILE A 478 -47.82 -4.82 -25.90
N LYS A 479 -47.23 -3.78 -25.28
CA LYS A 479 -47.24 -2.40 -25.84
C LYS A 479 -46.31 -1.38 -25.15
N SER A 480 -45.35 -0.88 -25.94
CA SER A 480 -44.74 0.46 -25.85
C SER A 480 -45.79 1.55 -26.28
N PRO A 481 -45.53 2.89 -26.27
CA PRO A 481 -44.22 3.55 -26.49
C PRO A 481 -43.89 4.86 -25.72
N VAL A 482 -42.56 5.12 -25.65
CA VAL A 482 -41.85 6.40 -25.93
C VAL A 482 -42.48 7.75 -25.52
N LYS A 483 -41.70 8.54 -24.76
CA LYS A 483 -41.42 9.93 -25.17
C LYS A 483 -39.98 10.34 -24.85
N TYR A 484 -39.26 10.81 -25.87
CA TYR A 484 -38.03 11.59 -25.74
C TYR A 484 -38.38 13.08 -25.60
N GLU A 485 -37.45 13.87 -25.07
CA GLU A 485 -37.35 15.30 -25.31
C GLU A 485 -35.86 15.59 -25.61
N THR A 486 -35.58 16.38 -26.65
CA THR A 486 -34.24 16.55 -27.26
C THR A 486 -33.93 18.02 -27.52
N ASP A 487 -32.70 18.27 -27.99
CA ASP A 487 -32.19 19.54 -28.54
C ASP A 487 -31.83 20.62 -27.49
N GLU A 488 -30.78 21.43 -27.64
CA GLU A 488 -29.80 21.67 -28.73
C GLU A 488 -28.35 21.55 -28.16
N LYS A 489 -27.30 21.01 -28.84
CA LYS A 489 -26.50 21.51 -30.00
C LYS A 489 -25.77 22.86 -29.71
N ILE A 490 -24.58 23.25 -30.22
CA ILE A 490 -23.48 22.71 -31.09
C ILE A 490 -22.24 23.66 -30.88
N GLU A 491 -20.97 23.48 -31.29
CA GLU A 491 -20.30 22.64 -32.31
C GLU A 491 -18.96 22.00 -31.82
N TYR A 492 -17.80 22.29 -32.45
CA TYR A 492 -16.50 21.58 -32.36
C TYR A 492 -15.28 22.52 -32.59
N ALA A 493 -14.11 22.17 -32.03
CA ALA A 493 -12.75 22.36 -32.56
C ALA A 493 -11.71 21.78 -31.57
N SER A 494 -10.52 21.29 -31.90
CA SER A 494 -9.94 20.47 -32.99
C SER A 494 -8.41 20.64 -32.93
N ASP A 495 -7.71 19.60 -32.48
CA ASP A 495 -6.32 19.20 -32.76
C ASP A 495 -5.05 19.99 -32.33
N HIS A 496 -4.09 19.16 -31.89
CA HIS A 496 -2.61 19.23 -31.92
C HIS A 496 -1.74 20.06 -30.94
N ASP A 497 -0.84 19.28 -30.31
CA ASP A 497 0.60 19.48 -30.02
C ASP A 497 1.15 20.54 -29.04
N SER A 498 1.67 19.99 -27.93
CA SER A 498 2.97 20.31 -27.30
C SER A 498 3.19 21.64 -26.53
N GLU A 499 4.01 21.52 -25.48
CA GLU A 499 4.65 22.57 -24.66
C GLU A 499 3.81 23.74 -24.10
N ALA A 500 3.49 23.62 -22.81
CA ALA A 500 3.39 24.66 -21.79
C ALA A 500 3.12 26.13 -22.22
N SER A 501 1.88 26.60 -22.00
CA SER A 501 1.65 28.01 -21.70
C SER A 501 0.79 28.22 -20.46
N THR A 502 1.18 29.24 -19.69
CA THR A 502 0.63 29.60 -18.39
C THR A 502 -0.79 30.15 -18.50
N ASP A 503 -1.78 29.41 -18.03
CA ASP A 503 -3.07 30.01 -17.67
C ASP A 503 -3.13 30.29 -16.16
N ARG A 504 -3.34 31.56 -15.79
CA ARG A 504 -3.33 31.99 -14.38
C ARG A 504 -4.72 31.85 -13.81
N LEU A 505 -5.03 30.65 -13.32
CA LEU A 505 -6.24 30.43 -12.51
C LEU A 505 -6.28 31.48 -11.38
N ILE A 506 -7.21 32.42 -11.46
CA ILE A 506 -7.41 33.43 -10.43
C ILE A 506 -7.80 32.66 -9.16
N PRO A 507 -7.03 32.75 -8.06
CA PRO A 507 -7.35 31.99 -6.86
C PRO A 507 -8.74 32.40 -6.37
N GLY A 508 -9.66 31.43 -6.31
CA GLY A 508 -11.04 31.67 -5.91
C GLY A 508 -11.10 32.39 -4.56
N ALA A 509 -12.11 33.25 -4.35
CA ALA A 509 -12.15 34.17 -3.21
C ALA A 509 -11.92 33.48 -1.85
N GLY A 510 -12.43 32.25 -1.66
CA GLY A 510 -12.16 31.43 -0.49
C GLY A 510 -10.68 31.14 -0.26
N PHE A 511 -9.91 30.80 -1.29
CA PHE A 511 -8.45 30.58 -1.18
C PHE A 511 -7.69 31.84 -0.78
N ILE A 512 -8.05 33.00 -1.34
CA ILE A 512 -7.45 34.29 -0.96
C ILE A 512 -7.77 34.61 0.50
N ILE A 513 -9.03 34.43 0.93
CA ILE A 513 -9.48 34.64 2.31
C ILE A 513 -8.73 33.71 3.28
N TRP A 514 -8.68 32.41 3.02
CA TRP A 514 -7.98 31.44 3.86
C TRP A 514 -6.46 31.66 3.90
N THR A 515 -5.86 32.09 2.79
CA THR A 515 -4.44 32.51 2.74
C THR A 515 -4.20 33.75 3.59
N GLY A 516 -5.07 34.75 3.52
CA GLY A 516 -5.04 35.94 4.37
C GLY A 516 -5.18 35.60 5.86
N ILE A 517 -6.15 34.74 6.21
CA ILE A 517 -6.33 34.23 7.59
C ILE A 517 -5.08 33.51 8.07
N ASN A 518 -4.47 32.65 7.23
CA ASN A 518 -3.27 31.91 7.60
C ASN A 518 -2.06 32.83 7.83
N ILE A 519 -1.84 33.81 6.95
CA ILE A 519 -0.76 34.80 7.09
C ILE A 519 -0.98 35.63 8.36
N LEU A 520 -2.17 36.20 8.54
CA LEU A 520 -2.48 37.08 9.67
C LEU A 520 -2.39 36.35 11.00
N SER A 521 -2.93 35.14 11.11
CA SER A 521 -2.85 34.33 12.35
C SER A 521 -1.42 33.85 12.64
N THR A 522 -0.61 33.54 11.61
CA THR A 522 0.81 33.18 11.79
C THR A 522 1.65 34.38 12.27
N VAL A 523 1.37 35.58 11.77
CA VAL A 523 1.98 36.81 12.28
C VAL A 523 1.53 37.07 13.72
N ALA A 524 0.22 37.06 13.97
CA ALA A 524 -0.37 37.36 15.27
C ALA A 524 0.18 36.43 16.38
N ILE A 525 0.19 35.11 16.15
CA ILE A 525 0.70 34.16 17.16
C ILE A 525 2.18 34.42 17.48
N VAL A 526 3.04 34.75 16.50
CA VAL A 526 4.46 35.04 16.75
C VAL A 526 4.65 36.26 17.64
N PHE A 527 3.91 37.36 17.38
CA PHE A 527 4.01 38.57 18.20
C PHE A 527 3.32 38.42 19.57
N THR A 528 2.16 37.75 19.65
CA THR A 528 1.48 37.43 20.91
C THR A 528 2.35 36.54 21.81
N ASN A 529 2.95 35.48 21.27
CA ASN A 529 3.86 34.59 22.00
C ASN A 529 5.07 35.36 22.55
N LYS A 530 5.67 36.24 21.73
CA LYS A 530 6.77 37.13 22.18
C LYS A 530 6.34 38.07 23.30
N SER A 531 5.13 38.64 23.21
CA SER A 531 4.60 39.53 24.24
C SER A 531 4.41 38.81 25.58
N ILE A 532 3.79 37.62 25.57
CA ILE A 532 3.59 36.80 26.77
C ILE A 532 4.95 36.39 27.38
N LEU A 533 5.89 35.91 26.57
CA LEU A 533 7.22 35.48 27.04
C LEU A 533 8.16 36.63 27.43
N SER A 534 7.75 37.89 27.24
CA SER A 534 8.48 39.06 27.73
C SER A 534 8.18 39.38 29.21
N ASP A 535 7.03 38.91 29.73
CA ASP A 535 6.66 39.03 31.14
C ASP A 535 7.62 38.19 32.01
N PRO A 536 8.24 38.77 33.08
CA PRO A 536 9.11 38.03 33.99
C PRO A 536 8.49 36.74 34.56
N SER A 537 7.16 36.73 34.73
CA SER A 537 6.37 35.62 35.29
C SER A 537 6.28 34.43 34.33
N PHE A 538 6.20 34.69 33.02
CA PHE A 538 6.00 33.66 31.98
C PHE A 538 7.25 33.34 31.15
N ARG A 539 8.31 34.15 31.25
CA ARG A 539 9.57 33.94 30.51
C ARG A 539 10.20 32.54 30.68
N ASN A 540 9.88 31.84 31.77
CA ASN A 540 10.34 30.47 32.08
C ASN A 540 9.24 29.39 31.92
N CYS A 541 8.09 29.69 31.30
CA CYS A 541 6.92 28.81 31.18
C CYS A 541 6.63 28.40 29.71
N GLN A 542 7.68 28.16 28.95
CA GLN A 542 7.67 27.93 27.51
C GLN A 542 7.18 26.53 27.12
N ALA A 543 7.48 25.50 27.93
CA ALA A 543 6.97 24.14 27.77
C ALA A 543 5.50 24.04 28.20
N SER A 544 5.12 24.74 29.27
CA SER A 544 3.72 24.91 29.69
C SER A 544 2.86 25.54 28.58
N PHE A 545 3.38 26.59 27.96
CA PHE A 545 2.71 27.28 26.86
C PHE A 545 2.65 26.43 25.57
N ALA A 546 3.71 25.66 25.26
CA ALA A 546 3.69 24.68 24.18
C ALA A 546 2.67 23.55 24.43
N ALA A 547 2.56 23.05 25.65
CA ALA A 547 1.59 22.01 26.03
C ALA A 547 0.15 22.49 25.82
N TYR A 548 -0.15 23.74 26.17
CA TYR A 548 -1.43 24.40 25.88
C TYR A 548 -1.72 24.44 24.38
N HIS A 549 -0.78 24.86 23.53
CA HIS A 549 -0.97 24.87 22.08
C HIS A 549 -1.14 23.48 21.47
N PHE A 550 -0.43 22.45 21.97
CA PHE A 550 -0.66 21.06 21.53
C PHE A 550 -2.02 20.51 21.96
N PHE A 551 -2.47 20.81 23.18
CA PHE A 551 -3.80 20.43 23.66
C PHE A 551 -4.91 21.07 22.81
N VAL A 552 -4.82 22.38 22.55
CA VAL A 552 -5.75 23.13 21.70
C VAL A 552 -5.73 22.62 20.25
N THR A 553 -4.54 22.29 19.70
CA THR A 553 -4.41 21.69 18.37
C THR A 553 -5.07 20.31 18.30
N GLY A 554 -4.83 19.45 19.31
CA GLY A 554 -5.45 18.14 19.41
C GLY A 554 -6.98 18.20 19.51
N ALA A 555 -7.51 19.11 20.34
CA ALA A 555 -8.95 19.36 20.46
C ALA A 555 -9.56 19.88 19.14
N THR A 556 -8.85 20.77 18.43
CA THR A 556 -9.28 21.31 17.12
C THR A 556 -9.36 20.20 16.07
N LEU A 557 -8.33 19.36 15.96
CA LEU A 557 -8.31 18.21 15.03
C LEU A 557 -9.38 17.17 15.39
N TRP A 558 -9.57 16.89 16.68
CA TRP A 558 -10.63 15.99 17.17
C TRP A 558 -12.03 16.50 16.84
N ALA A 559 -12.26 17.82 16.88
CA ALA A 559 -13.53 18.43 16.49
C ALA A 559 -13.72 18.46 14.97
N ALA A 560 -12.65 18.63 14.19
CA ALA A 560 -12.67 18.60 12.73
C ALA A 560 -12.92 17.19 12.16
N SER A 561 -12.41 16.14 12.82
CA SER A 561 -12.59 14.73 12.42
C SER A 561 -13.90 14.10 12.89
N ARG A 562 -14.91 14.89 13.27
CA ARG A 562 -16.24 14.42 13.71
C ARG A 562 -17.27 14.54 12.58
N PRO A 563 -18.34 13.72 12.58
CA PRO A 563 -19.35 13.74 11.51
C PRO A 563 -20.03 15.09 11.27
N TRP A 564 -20.06 15.97 12.27
CA TRP A 564 -20.59 17.34 12.13
C TRP A 564 -19.69 18.31 11.34
N CYS A 565 -18.41 17.97 11.14
CA CYS A 565 -17.43 18.78 10.41
C CYS A 565 -16.91 18.07 9.15
N GLY A 566 -16.78 16.74 9.16
CA GLY A 566 -16.43 15.92 8.00
C GLY A 566 -15.03 16.15 7.40
N PHE A 567 -14.16 16.95 8.03
CA PHE A 567 -12.99 17.53 7.37
C PHE A 567 -11.90 16.52 7.01
N PHE A 568 -11.80 15.41 7.76
CA PHE A 568 -11.02 14.21 7.38
C PHE A 568 -11.46 13.00 8.22
N VAL A 569 -11.28 11.79 7.68
CA VAL A 569 -11.53 10.53 8.40
C VAL A 569 -10.36 10.22 9.35
N PRO A 570 -10.59 9.96 10.66
CA PRO A 570 -9.51 9.64 11.59
C PRO A 570 -9.04 8.17 11.48
N LYS A 571 -7.72 7.97 11.39
CA LYS A 571 -7.03 6.66 11.45
C LYS A 571 -6.20 6.62 12.75
N SER A 572 -6.39 5.59 13.59
CA SER A 572 -5.80 5.51 14.94
C SER A 572 -4.53 4.67 14.98
N VAL A 573 -3.54 5.09 15.78
CA VAL A 573 -2.26 4.37 15.95
C VAL A 573 -1.91 4.22 17.43
N ALA A 574 -1.24 3.12 17.79
CA ALA A 574 -0.84 2.84 19.16
C ALA A 574 0.15 3.89 19.70
N ILE A 575 -0.10 4.43 20.90
CA ILE A 575 0.66 5.52 21.53
C ILE A 575 2.17 5.22 21.58
N VAL A 576 2.57 3.96 21.83
CA VAL A 576 3.98 3.54 21.87
C VAL A 576 4.69 3.78 20.53
N GLN A 577 4.00 3.63 19.40
CA GLN A 577 4.55 3.90 18.07
C GLN A 577 4.64 5.41 17.75
N MET A 578 3.77 6.22 18.36
CA MET A 578 3.80 7.70 18.23
C MET A 578 4.87 8.34 19.14
N LEU A 579 5.29 7.66 20.21
CA LEU A 579 6.14 8.22 21.26
C LEU A 579 7.46 8.83 20.76
N PRO A 580 8.24 8.22 19.83
CA PRO A 580 9.49 8.81 19.34
C PRO A 580 9.25 10.10 18.54
N LEU A 581 8.23 10.09 17.67
CA LEU A 581 7.87 11.23 16.82
C LEU A 581 7.35 12.41 17.67
N ALA A 582 6.51 12.12 18.66
CA ALA A 582 6.04 13.11 19.63
C ALA A 582 7.19 13.68 20.47
N ALA A 583 8.12 12.86 20.96
CA ALA A 583 9.29 13.32 21.71
C ALA A 583 10.20 14.24 20.87
N ALA A 584 10.45 13.91 19.60
CA ALA A 584 11.20 14.76 18.68
C ALA A 584 10.51 16.13 18.47
N MET A 585 9.19 16.15 18.30
CA MET A 585 8.42 17.39 18.21
C MET A 585 8.52 18.24 19.48
N CYS A 586 8.34 17.64 20.66
CA CYS A 586 8.45 18.35 21.94
C CYS A 586 9.83 18.99 22.10
N ILE A 587 10.90 18.26 21.78
CA ILE A 587 12.28 18.76 21.90
C ILE A 587 12.56 19.87 20.88
N GLN A 588 12.12 19.74 19.62
CA GLN A 588 12.33 20.82 18.64
C GLN A 588 11.55 22.09 18.99
N VAL A 589 10.33 21.97 19.53
CA VAL A 589 9.52 23.13 19.98
C VAL A 589 10.14 23.80 21.20
N ILE A 590 10.60 23.04 22.21
CA ILE A 590 11.29 23.60 23.37
C ILE A 590 12.56 24.35 22.94
N LEU A 591 13.40 23.75 22.09
CA LEU A 591 14.65 24.39 21.62
C LEU A 591 14.38 25.65 20.78
N GLN A 592 13.38 25.64 19.90
CA GLN A 592 12.99 26.83 19.14
C GLN A 592 12.46 27.94 20.07
N ASN A 593 11.60 27.63 21.04
CA ASN A 593 11.07 28.62 21.99
C ASN A 593 12.17 29.21 22.89
N LEU A 594 13.11 28.38 23.36
CA LEU A 594 14.31 28.84 24.08
C LEU A 594 15.19 29.74 23.21
N GLY A 595 15.36 29.40 21.93
CA GLY A 595 16.06 30.25 20.96
C GLY A 595 15.39 31.63 20.85
N LEU A 596 14.08 31.68 20.64
CA LEU A 596 13.30 32.93 20.52
C LEU A 596 13.34 33.77 21.81
N ALA A 597 13.39 33.15 22.99
CA ALA A 597 13.47 33.84 24.29
C ALA A 597 14.87 34.41 24.64
N HIS A 598 15.90 34.05 23.86
CA HIS A 598 17.31 34.40 24.08
C HIS A 598 18.01 35.03 22.86
N SER A 599 17.31 35.26 21.74
CA SER A 599 17.87 35.88 20.53
C SER A 599 16.92 36.92 19.92
N SER A 600 17.41 37.69 18.94
CA SER A 600 16.57 38.60 18.17
C SER A 600 15.54 37.81 17.33
N VAL A 601 14.34 38.37 17.12
CA VAL A 601 13.31 37.74 16.26
C VAL A 601 13.83 37.57 14.83
N MET A 602 14.62 38.54 14.37
CA MET A 602 15.27 38.54 13.06
C MET A 602 16.19 37.32 12.91
N PHE A 603 17.12 37.14 13.85
CA PHE A 603 18.02 35.99 13.88
C PHE A 603 17.25 34.67 13.97
N HIS A 604 16.24 34.57 14.84
CA HIS A 604 15.49 33.33 15.03
C HIS A 604 14.75 32.87 13.75
N GLN A 605 14.08 33.78 13.04
CA GLN A 605 13.35 33.41 11.82
C GLN A 605 14.29 33.17 10.63
N LEU A 606 15.44 33.85 10.57
CA LEU A 606 16.46 33.60 9.55
C LEU A 606 17.21 32.28 9.78
N ALA A 607 17.51 31.92 11.04
CA ALA A 607 18.08 30.63 11.39
C ALA A 607 17.17 29.46 10.95
N ARG A 608 15.85 29.62 11.09
CA ARG A 608 14.85 28.64 10.60
C ARG A 608 14.92 28.35 9.10
N LEU A 609 15.42 29.26 8.28
CA LEU A 609 15.57 29.03 6.83
C LEU A 609 16.56 27.89 6.52
N LEU A 610 17.53 27.67 7.42
CA LEU A 610 18.49 26.57 7.32
C LEU A 610 17.85 25.18 7.52
N LEU A 611 16.57 25.10 7.91
CA LEU A 611 15.83 23.84 7.99
C LEU A 611 15.88 23.10 6.65
N THR A 612 15.72 23.79 5.51
CA THR A 612 15.71 23.16 4.19
C THR A 612 17.07 22.52 3.83
N PRO A 613 18.22 23.23 3.84
CA PRO A 613 19.52 22.61 3.58
C PRO A 613 19.91 21.56 4.63
N VAL A 614 19.60 21.75 5.92
CA VAL A 614 19.93 20.76 6.97
C VAL A 614 19.07 19.50 6.82
N THR A 615 17.79 19.62 6.45
CA THR A 615 16.92 18.47 6.11
C THR A 615 17.43 17.72 4.89
N ALA A 616 17.83 18.44 3.83
CA ALA A 616 18.38 17.83 2.62
C ALA A 616 19.69 17.08 2.91
N LEU A 617 20.60 17.68 3.69
CA LEU A 617 21.83 17.05 4.14
C LEU A 617 21.57 15.82 5.03
N LEU A 618 20.63 15.90 5.97
CA LEU A 618 20.27 14.78 6.85
C LEU A 618 19.65 13.62 6.05
N ASN A 619 18.82 13.91 5.06
CA ASN A 619 18.20 12.91 4.18
C ASN A 619 19.25 12.23 3.27
N TYR A 620 20.23 12.99 2.77
CA TYR A 620 21.38 12.43 2.05
C TYR A 620 22.24 11.52 2.95
N LEU A 621 22.58 11.98 4.17
CA LEU A 621 23.45 11.25 5.09
C LEU A 621 22.81 10.00 5.71
N LEU A 622 21.50 10.01 5.96
CA LEU A 622 20.78 8.88 6.60
C LEU A 622 20.17 7.90 5.59
N TYR A 623 19.74 8.37 4.41
CA TYR A 623 18.98 7.57 3.44
C TYR A 623 19.56 7.56 2.02
N GLY A 624 20.71 8.23 1.78
CA GLY A 624 21.36 8.26 0.47
C GLY A 624 20.60 9.08 -0.60
N ALA A 625 19.57 9.82 -0.20
CA ALA A 625 18.71 10.59 -1.11
C ALA A 625 19.50 11.72 -1.80
N LYS A 626 19.68 11.63 -3.12
CA LYS A 626 20.45 12.60 -3.90
C LYS A 626 19.67 13.90 -4.10
N VAL A 627 20.26 15.03 -3.73
CA VAL A 627 19.71 16.37 -3.98
C VAL A 627 19.77 16.68 -5.48
N PRO A 628 18.71 17.23 -6.12
CA PRO A 628 18.76 17.67 -7.51
C PRO A 628 19.84 18.74 -7.74
N ARG A 629 20.57 18.66 -8.86
CA ARG A 629 21.65 19.62 -9.18
C ARG A 629 21.15 21.07 -9.23
N ALA A 630 19.94 21.30 -9.73
CA ALA A 630 19.31 22.63 -9.75
C ALA A 630 19.20 23.26 -8.35
N ALA A 631 18.80 22.47 -7.33
CA ALA A 631 18.66 22.93 -5.96
C ALA A 631 19.99 23.19 -5.23
N THR A 632 21.13 22.87 -5.82
CA THR A 632 22.44 23.03 -5.15
C THR A 632 22.83 24.51 -5.02
N LEU A 633 22.62 25.32 -6.06
CA LEU A 633 22.98 26.75 -6.05
C LEU A 633 22.08 27.59 -5.12
N PRO A 634 20.73 27.45 -5.13
CA PRO A 634 19.86 28.14 -4.17
C PRO A 634 20.21 27.83 -2.71
N LEU A 635 20.46 26.56 -2.36
CA LEU A 635 20.82 26.17 -0.99
C LEU A 635 22.17 26.76 -0.54
N ILE A 636 23.16 26.89 -1.43
CA ILE A 636 24.43 27.58 -1.14
C ILE A 636 24.18 29.08 -0.89
N LEU A 637 23.38 29.73 -1.74
CA LEU A 637 23.07 31.16 -1.62
C LEU A 637 22.28 31.48 -0.33
N LEU A 638 21.31 30.63 0.02
CA LEU A 638 20.53 30.67 1.27
C LEU A 638 21.46 30.55 2.49
N CYS A 639 22.31 29.53 2.53
CA CYS A 639 23.28 29.33 3.61
C CYS A 639 24.23 30.53 3.77
N ALA A 640 24.73 31.09 2.66
CA ALA A 640 25.58 32.27 2.69
C ALA A 640 24.85 33.51 3.23
N GLY A 641 23.60 33.74 2.81
CA GLY A 641 22.77 34.85 3.30
C GLY A 641 22.49 34.76 4.81
N VAL A 642 22.03 33.61 5.29
CA VAL A 642 21.77 33.40 6.74
C VAL A 642 23.06 33.48 7.55
N GLY A 643 24.18 32.95 7.04
CA GLY A 643 25.50 33.07 7.66
C GLY A 643 25.95 34.53 7.80
N MET A 644 25.76 35.34 6.75
CA MET A 644 26.07 36.77 6.77
C MET A 644 25.23 37.53 7.81
N VAL A 645 23.91 37.30 7.87
CA VAL A 645 23.07 37.95 8.90
C VAL A 645 23.43 37.47 10.30
N SER A 646 23.68 36.17 10.49
CA SER A 646 24.08 35.60 11.78
C SER A 646 25.36 36.25 12.32
N TYR A 647 26.33 36.52 11.44
CA TYR A 647 27.54 37.24 11.80
C TYR A 647 27.24 38.69 12.21
N TYR A 648 26.52 39.46 11.38
CA TYR A 648 26.26 40.87 11.65
C TYR A 648 25.24 41.16 12.78
N ASP A 649 24.31 40.25 13.10
CA ASP A 649 23.44 40.37 14.30
C ASP A 649 24.16 39.96 15.61
N SER A 650 25.32 39.31 15.52
CA SER A 650 26.15 38.90 16.67
C SER A 650 27.24 39.92 17.05
N LEU A 651 27.49 40.92 16.21
CA LEU A 651 28.46 41.98 16.46
C LEU A 651 27.91 43.02 17.45
N PRO A 652 28.71 43.52 18.42
CA PRO A 652 28.25 44.57 19.34
C PRO A 652 27.94 45.87 18.59
N THR A 653 26.74 46.41 18.80
CA THR A 653 26.38 47.76 18.34
C THR A 653 26.83 48.82 19.36
N THR A 654 26.89 50.07 18.92
CA THR A 654 27.54 51.19 19.62
C THR A 654 27.00 51.48 21.03
N ASP A 655 25.75 51.09 21.31
CA ASP A 655 25.09 51.28 22.62
C ASP A 655 25.36 50.15 23.63
N GLY A 656 26.23 49.18 23.30
CA GLY A 656 26.68 48.13 24.22
C GLY A 656 25.65 47.04 24.56
N GLN A 657 24.45 47.07 23.98
CA GLN A 657 23.46 46.01 24.13
C GLN A 657 23.75 44.84 23.17
N ILE A 658 23.91 43.64 23.73
CA ILE A 658 24.01 42.40 22.95
C ILE A 658 22.59 42.00 22.50
N THR A 659 22.31 42.15 21.21
CA THR A 659 21.04 41.84 20.53
C THR A 659 20.66 40.36 20.58
N THR A 660 21.64 39.48 20.38
CA THR A 660 21.46 38.02 20.36
C THR A 660 22.50 37.36 21.25
N SER A 661 22.07 36.62 22.29
CA SER A 661 23.01 35.99 23.23
C SER A 661 23.61 34.70 22.67
N LEU A 662 24.83 34.34 23.11
CA LEU A 662 25.48 33.07 22.74
C LEU A 662 24.59 31.84 23.06
N SER A 663 23.81 31.90 24.15
CA SER A 663 22.80 30.88 24.47
C SER A 663 21.67 30.83 23.44
N GLY A 664 21.18 31.97 22.96
CA GLY A 664 20.17 32.05 21.90
C GLY A 664 20.66 31.48 20.57
N ILE A 665 21.92 31.75 20.22
CA ILE A 665 22.59 31.17 19.03
C ILE A 665 22.60 29.63 19.12
N ILE A 666 23.06 29.09 20.25
CA ILE A 666 23.12 27.63 20.46
C ILE A 666 21.72 27.01 20.40
N PHE A 667 20.74 27.56 21.12
CA PHE A 667 19.38 27.02 21.12
C PHE A 667 18.69 27.12 19.75
N ALA A 668 18.94 28.19 18.97
CA ALA A 668 18.40 28.31 17.62
C ALA A 668 18.96 27.25 16.67
N PHE A 669 20.29 27.06 16.61
CA PHE A 669 20.90 26.04 15.74
C PHE A 669 20.59 24.61 16.20
N SER A 670 20.59 24.32 17.52
CA SER A 670 20.11 23.04 18.03
C SER A 670 18.63 22.80 17.74
N GLY A 671 17.81 23.86 17.78
CA GLY A 671 16.42 23.85 17.34
C GLY A 671 16.30 23.41 15.88
N VAL A 672 17.00 24.06 14.95
CA VAL A 672 17.02 23.70 13.52
C VAL A 672 17.49 22.26 13.27
N GLY A 673 18.48 21.77 14.03
CA GLY A 673 18.92 20.37 13.97
C GLY A 673 17.82 19.39 14.40
N ALA A 674 17.14 19.67 15.51
CA ALA A 674 16.00 18.87 15.97
C ALA A 674 14.80 18.95 14.99
N SER A 675 14.56 20.12 14.40
CA SER A 675 13.56 20.32 13.35
C SER A 675 13.83 19.43 12.15
N ALA A 676 15.06 19.39 11.64
CA ALA A 676 15.41 18.57 10.47
C ALA A 676 15.23 17.07 10.73
N ILE A 677 15.63 16.59 11.92
CA ILE A 677 15.38 15.20 12.34
C ILE A 677 13.87 14.90 12.36
N TYR A 678 13.07 15.78 12.96
CA TYR A 678 11.62 15.66 13.01
C TYR A 678 10.96 15.69 11.61
N THR A 679 11.41 16.57 10.71
CA THR A 679 10.91 16.67 9.33
C THR A 679 11.21 15.39 8.52
N VAL A 680 12.41 14.83 8.64
CA VAL A 680 12.76 13.56 7.97
C VAL A 680 12.00 12.38 8.59
N TRP A 681 11.79 12.37 9.91
CA TRP A 681 10.93 11.37 10.56
C TRP A 681 9.46 11.50 10.13
N ILE A 682 8.90 12.70 9.98
CA ILE A 682 7.57 12.92 9.38
C ILE A 682 7.48 12.24 8.02
N GLY A 683 8.46 12.46 7.13
CA GLY A 683 8.49 11.86 5.79
C GLY A 683 8.56 10.33 5.81
N HIS A 684 9.25 9.74 6.80
CA HIS A 684 9.29 8.29 7.01
C HIS A 684 7.96 7.76 7.58
N TYR A 685 7.40 8.41 8.60
CA TYR A 685 6.16 7.98 9.26
C TYR A 685 4.94 8.09 8.33
N HIS A 686 4.90 9.09 7.43
CA HIS A 686 3.89 9.17 6.38
C HIS A 686 3.86 7.93 5.50
N LYS A 687 5.03 7.46 5.03
CA LYS A 687 5.15 6.25 4.21
C LYS A 687 4.94 4.96 5.00
N LYS A 688 5.35 4.93 6.28
CA LYS A 688 5.26 3.74 7.14
C LYS A 688 3.85 3.44 7.66
N LEU A 689 2.99 4.46 7.75
CA LEU A 689 1.66 4.34 8.36
C LEU A 689 0.51 4.62 7.38
N GLU A 690 0.80 5.14 6.18
CA GLU A 690 -0.19 5.52 5.15
C GLU A 690 -1.24 6.48 5.74
N MET A 691 -0.78 7.66 6.16
CA MET A 691 -1.59 8.67 6.85
C MET A 691 -1.32 10.06 6.29
N SER A 692 -2.34 10.91 6.22
CA SER A 692 -2.18 12.34 5.93
C SER A 692 -1.57 13.10 7.11
N SER A 693 -1.05 14.31 6.88
CA SER A 693 -0.48 15.16 7.95
C SER A 693 -1.51 15.57 9.01
N MET A 694 -2.80 15.64 8.65
CA MET A 694 -3.89 15.90 9.59
C MET A 694 -4.13 14.70 10.52
N GLN A 695 -4.19 13.48 9.95
CA GLN A 695 -4.35 12.24 10.70
C GLN A 695 -3.14 11.95 11.60
N LEU A 696 -1.92 12.19 11.11
CA LEU A 696 -0.68 11.99 11.87
C LEU A 696 -0.64 12.98 13.06
N LEU A 697 -0.93 14.26 12.84
CA LEU A 697 -0.94 15.26 13.91
C LEU A 697 -2.08 15.03 14.93
N LEU A 698 -3.23 14.50 14.52
CA LEU A 698 -4.32 14.12 15.43
C LEU A 698 -3.87 13.06 16.45
N ASN A 699 -3.06 12.08 16.02
CA ASN A 699 -2.51 11.06 16.92
C ASN A 699 -1.31 11.61 17.74
N GLN A 700 -0.50 12.48 17.15
CA GLN A 700 0.73 12.99 17.77
C GLN A 700 0.50 14.11 18.80
N ALA A 701 -0.44 15.03 18.57
CA ALA A 701 -0.62 16.22 19.41
C ALA A 701 -1.03 15.91 20.87
N PRO A 702 -1.97 14.98 21.15
CA PRO A 702 -2.29 14.60 22.54
C PRO A 702 -1.10 13.95 23.26
N VAL A 703 -0.32 13.12 22.56
CA VAL A 703 0.89 12.47 23.10
C VAL A 703 1.98 13.52 23.37
N SER A 704 2.13 14.52 22.50
CA SER A 704 3.06 15.63 22.67
C SER A 704 2.68 16.50 23.88
N ALA A 705 1.39 16.82 24.05
CA ALA A 705 0.90 17.53 25.22
C ALA A 705 1.14 16.75 26.52
N GLY A 706 0.85 15.45 26.55
CA GLY A 706 1.10 14.58 27.70
C GLY A 706 2.59 14.49 28.07
N LEU A 707 3.47 14.30 27.08
CA LEU A 707 4.92 14.31 27.26
C LEU A 707 5.41 15.64 27.86
N LEU A 708 4.94 16.78 27.35
CA LEU A 708 5.30 18.09 27.88
C LEU A 708 4.84 18.26 29.32
N LEU A 709 3.59 17.90 29.65
CA LEU A 709 3.04 17.95 31.01
C LEU A 709 3.90 17.17 32.01
N CYS A 710 4.43 15.99 31.64
CA CYS A 710 5.35 15.23 32.47
C CYS A 710 6.73 15.91 32.67
N THR A 711 7.17 16.76 31.72
CA THR A 711 8.48 17.45 31.80
C THR A 711 8.44 18.82 32.47
N ILE A 712 7.28 19.50 32.51
CA ILE A 712 7.14 20.84 33.11
C ILE A 712 7.73 20.91 34.53
N PRO A 713 7.44 19.99 35.49
CA PRO A 713 7.97 20.07 36.85
C PRO A 713 9.49 19.94 36.97
N LEU A 714 10.18 19.49 35.90
CA LEU A 714 11.63 19.28 35.86
C LEU A 714 12.38 20.45 35.18
N ILE A 715 11.68 21.22 34.33
CA ILE A 715 12.27 22.24 33.44
C ILE A 715 11.85 23.66 33.87
N GLU A 716 10.65 23.80 34.45
CA GLU A 716 9.99 25.08 34.67
C GLU A 716 9.62 25.28 36.15
N THR A 717 9.73 26.51 36.63
CA THR A 717 9.16 26.92 37.91
C THR A 717 7.72 27.40 37.68
N PRO A 718 6.74 27.01 38.50
CA PRO A 718 5.36 27.47 38.34
C PRO A 718 5.29 29.01 38.45
N PRO A 719 4.44 29.68 37.65
CA PRO A 719 4.35 31.13 37.64
C PRO A 719 3.72 31.67 38.93
N THR A 720 4.17 32.84 39.38
CA THR A 720 3.62 33.53 40.55
C THR A 720 2.30 34.21 40.18
N VAL A 721 1.19 33.45 40.25
CA VAL A 721 -0.14 33.85 39.74
C VAL A 721 -0.63 35.18 40.32
N SER A 722 -0.24 35.54 41.55
CA SER A 722 -0.65 36.76 42.25
C SER A 722 -0.09 38.07 41.70
N SER A 723 0.79 38.05 40.69
CA SER A 723 1.37 39.26 40.07
C SER A 723 1.10 39.40 38.57
N VAL A 724 0.17 38.61 38.01
CA VAL A 724 -0.12 38.60 36.55
C VAL A 724 -1.28 39.53 36.19
N PRO A 725 -1.11 40.50 35.27
CA PRO A 725 -2.20 41.32 34.75
C PRO A 725 -3.26 40.53 33.98
N GLU A 726 -4.53 40.91 34.09
CA GLU A 726 -5.66 40.28 33.38
C GLU A 726 -5.48 40.28 31.85
N SER A 727 -4.86 41.32 31.30
CA SER A 727 -4.51 41.42 29.88
C SER A 727 -3.60 40.28 29.39
N THR A 728 -2.71 39.76 30.24
CA THR A 728 -1.84 38.63 29.90
C THR A 728 -2.63 37.33 29.77
N TRP A 729 -3.68 37.12 30.57
CA TRP A 729 -4.58 35.97 30.43
C TRP A 729 -5.40 36.03 29.14
N VAL A 730 -5.88 37.22 28.75
CA VAL A 730 -6.56 37.43 27.44
C VAL A 730 -5.60 37.11 26.28
N LEU A 731 -4.34 37.54 26.36
CA LEU A 731 -3.32 37.21 25.35
C LEU A 731 -3.05 35.70 25.26
N ILE A 732 -3.00 34.98 26.38
CA ILE A 732 -2.84 33.51 26.39
C ILE A 732 -4.03 32.85 25.68
N PHE A 733 -5.28 33.23 26.00
CA PHE A 733 -6.46 32.70 25.33
C PHE A 733 -6.47 32.98 23.82
N MET A 734 -6.16 34.22 23.42
CA MET A 734 -6.05 34.61 22.00
C MET A 734 -4.96 33.83 21.26
N SER A 735 -3.85 33.49 21.91
CA SER A 735 -2.80 32.64 21.31
C SER A 735 -3.31 31.23 20.96
N GLY A 736 -4.24 30.68 21.74
CA GLY A 736 -4.92 29.42 21.44
C GLY A 736 -5.81 29.54 20.22
N ILE A 737 -6.61 30.61 20.10
CA ILE A 737 -7.42 30.89 18.91
C ILE A 737 -6.55 31.00 17.66
N PHE A 738 -5.42 31.72 17.73
CA PHE A 738 -4.49 31.80 16.61
C PHE A 738 -3.87 30.44 16.27
N ALA A 739 -3.59 29.57 17.27
CA ALA A 739 -3.12 28.21 17.02
C ALA A 739 -4.19 27.36 16.28
N CYS A 740 -5.47 27.47 16.62
CA CYS A 740 -6.56 26.84 15.86
C CYS A 740 -6.57 27.33 14.41
N LEU A 741 -6.56 28.65 14.21
CA LEU A 741 -6.65 29.28 12.89
C LEU A 741 -5.46 28.93 11.99
N VAL A 742 -4.21 28.97 12.49
CA VAL A 742 -3.00 28.61 11.74
C VAL A 742 -3.06 27.17 11.24
N ASN A 743 -3.51 26.23 12.09
CA ASN A 743 -3.65 24.83 11.70
C ASN A 743 -4.75 24.64 10.65
N LEU A 744 -6.00 25.04 10.94
CA LEU A 744 -7.15 24.84 10.05
C LEU A 744 -6.93 25.48 8.67
N SER A 745 -6.51 26.74 8.62
CA SER A 745 -6.25 27.43 7.36
C SER A 745 -5.01 26.88 6.64
N GLY A 746 -4.01 26.38 7.37
CA GLY A 746 -2.84 25.72 6.79
C GLY A 746 -3.21 24.42 6.07
N PHE A 747 -4.09 23.61 6.67
CA PHE A 747 -4.62 22.40 6.04
C PHE A 747 -5.44 22.70 4.79
N TYR A 748 -6.34 23.69 4.84
CA TYR A 748 -7.12 24.13 3.68
C TYR A 748 -6.22 24.57 2.51
N ILE A 749 -5.11 25.28 2.77
CA ILE A 749 -4.18 25.72 1.73
C ILE A 749 -3.40 24.54 1.11
N ILE A 750 -3.01 23.54 1.92
CA ILE A 750 -2.35 22.32 1.45
C ILE A 750 -3.28 21.48 0.58
N ASP A 751 -4.57 21.41 0.94
CA ASP A 751 -5.60 20.68 0.21
C ASP A 751 -5.95 21.39 -1.11
N ALA A 752 -6.30 22.67 -1.05
CA ALA A 752 -6.79 23.44 -2.20
C ALA A 752 -5.73 23.86 -3.24
N ALA A 753 -4.44 23.88 -2.88
CA ALA A 753 -3.36 24.27 -3.81
C ALA A 753 -2.10 23.39 -3.75
N GLY A 754 -2.12 22.31 -2.98
CA GLY A 754 -1.03 21.34 -2.89
C GLY A 754 0.16 21.79 -2.02
N PRO A 755 1.08 20.85 -1.70
CA PRO A 755 2.19 21.09 -0.78
C PRO A 755 3.19 22.13 -1.30
N VAL A 756 3.42 22.21 -2.62
CA VAL A 756 4.35 23.18 -3.21
C VAL A 756 3.85 24.62 -3.01
N SER A 757 2.60 24.91 -3.35
CA SER A 757 1.99 26.23 -3.15
C SER A 757 1.92 26.61 -1.66
N SER A 758 1.61 25.65 -0.79
CA SER A 758 1.66 25.86 0.66
C SER A 758 3.06 26.23 1.17
N THR A 759 4.11 25.74 0.51
CA THR A 759 5.52 26.07 0.83
C THR A 759 5.86 27.49 0.38
N VAL A 760 5.43 27.92 -0.80
CA VAL A 760 5.61 29.31 -1.28
C VAL A 760 4.89 30.30 -0.35
N ILE A 761 3.65 29.99 0.05
CA ILE A 761 2.90 30.76 1.06
C ILE A 761 3.61 30.71 2.43
N GLY A 762 4.29 29.61 2.75
CA GLY A 762 5.25 29.46 3.86
C GLY A 762 6.38 30.49 3.82
N GLN A 763 7.05 30.65 2.67
CA GLN A 763 8.11 31.65 2.52
C GLN A 763 7.57 33.07 2.65
N LEU A 764 6.42 33.38 2.04
CA LEU A 764 5.76 34.69 2.15
C LEU A 764 5.46 35.07 3.61
N LYS A 765 4.96 34.12 4.42
CA LYS A 765 4.79 34.32 5.89
C LYS A 765 6.11 34.71 6.55
N THR A 766 7.20 34.00 6.26
CA THR A 766 8.51 34.29 6.86
C THR A 766 9.03 35.67 6.45
N CYS A 767 8.89 36.07 5.19
CA CYS A 767 9.22 37.41 4.70
C CYS A 767 8.46 38.50 5.47
N ILE A 768 7.15 38.33 5.67
CA ILE A 768 6.29 39.29 6.38
C ILE A 768 6.67 39.37 7.87
N ILE A 769 6.93 38.23 8.52
CA ILE A 769 7.34 38.21 9.94
C ILE A 769 8.72 38.87 10.13
N VAL A 770 9.65 38.67 9.20
CA VAL A 770 10.97 39.34 9.22
C VAL A 770 10.82 40.85 8.95
N GLY A 771 10.01 41.26 7.99
CA GLY A 771 9.75 42.68 7.70
C GLY A 771 9.07 43.42 8.86
N LEU A 772 8.04 42.81 9.47
CA LEU A 772 7.38 43.35 10.67
C LEU A 772 8.29 43.27 11.90
N GLY A 773 9.13 42.24 12.01
CA GLY A 773 10.14 42.11 13.07
C GLY A 773 11.16 43.24 13.04
N TRP A 774 11.58 43.65 11.83
CA TRP A 774 12.42 44.82 11.61
C TRP A 774 11.68 46.12 11.96
N ALA A 775 10.50 46.36 11.40
CA ALA A 775 9.72 47.58 11.63
C ALA A 775 9.29 47.77 13.11
N SER A 776 9.07 46.67 13.85
CA SER A 776 8.80 46.67 15.29
C SER A 776 10.06 46.84 16.15
N SER A 777 11.26 46.67 15.59
CA SER A 777 12.52 46.83 16.31
C SER A 777 13.03 48.27 16.26
N ARG A 778 13.50 48.80 17.39
CA ARG A 778 14.18 50.12 17.46
C ARG A 778 15.67 50.03 17.10
N HIS A 779 16.10 49.00 16.36
CA HIS A 779 17.52 48.72 16.09
C HIS A 779 17.94 49.16 14.69
N VAL A 780 19.07 49.86 14.60
CA VAL A 780 19.67 50.26 13.33
C VAL A 780 20.36 49.06 12.69
N VAL A 781 19.73 48.46 11.68
CA VAL A 781 20.27 47.30 10.96
C VAL A 781 21.43 47.73 10.06
N MET A 782 22.60 47.11 10.23
CA MET A 782 23.77 47.35 9.37
C MET A 782 23.51 46.97 7.91
N ARG A 783 24.01 47.76 6.96
CA ARG A 783 23.78 47.57 5.50
C ARG A 783 24.18 46.17 5.00
N GLN A 784 25.20 45.57 5.60
CA GLN A 784 25.66 44.21 5.29
C GLN A 784 24.66 43.13 5.73
N SER A 785 23.92 43.36 6.81
CA SER A 785 22.83 42.46 7.25
C SER A 785 21.66 42.50 6.26
N ILE A 786 21.33 43.68 5.71
CA ILE A 786 20.31 43.83 4.65
C ILE A 786 20.68 43.02 3.40
N LEU A 787 21.96 43.02 3.00
CA LEU A 787 22.47 42.19 1.90
C LEU A 787 22.32 40.69 2.20
N GLY A 788 22.66 40.25 3.41
CA GLY A 788 22.48 38.86 3.84
C GLY A 788 21.01 38.41 3.84
N ILE A 789 20.08 39.27 4.27
CA ILE A 789 18.63 39.02 4.17
C ILE A 789 18.23 38.86 2.70
N PHE A 790 18.65 39.79 1.83
CA PHE A 790 18.33 39.72 0.40
C PHE A 790 18.85 38.41 -0.25
N MET A 791 20.09 38.02 0.03
CA MET A 791 20.65 36.73 -0.44
C MET A 791 19.85 35.53 0.07
N ALA A 792 19.44 35.53 1.34
CA ALA A 792 18.64 34.46 1.91
C ALA A 792 17.24 34.36 1.29
N LEU A 793 16.60 35.50 0.96
CA LEU A 793 15.31 35.53 0.27
C LEU A 793 15.43 35.06 -1.18
N VAL A 794 16.44 35.53 -1.92
CA VAL A 794 16.69 35.09 -3.31
C VAL A 794 16.94 33.58 -3.37
N GLY A 795 17.78 33.05 -2.47
CA GLY A 795 18.06 31.61 -2.35
C GLY A 795 16.90 30.74 -1.87
N MET A 796 15.72 31.31 -1.59
CA MET A 796 14.46 30.60 -1.35
C MET A 796 13.42 30.80 -2.47
N SER A 797 13.67 31.72 -3.39
CA SER A 797 12.83 32.00 -4.56
C SER A 797 13.29 31.30 -5.84
N MET A 798 14.51 30.72 -5.81
CA MET A 798 15.14 29.90 -6.84
C MET A 798 15.08 28.42 -6.48
#